data_AF-A0A9Q0N7D1-F1
#
_entry.id   AF-A0A9Q0N7D1-F1
#
_cell.length_a   1.000
_cell.length_b   1.000
_cell.length_c   1.000
_cell.angle_alpha   90.00
_cell.angle_beta   90.00
_cell.angle_gamma   90.00
#
_symmetry.space_group_name_H-M   'P 1'
#
loop_
_entity.id
_entity.type
_entity.pdbx_description
1 polymer ?
#
loop_
_entity_poly.entity_id
_entity_poly.type
_entity_poly.pdbx_seq_one_letter_code
_entity_poly.pdbx_strand_id
1 'polypeptide(L)'
;MHGLGNDFVIVNKRDLPKNCDLSKLSLNIANRRIGVGCDQFIIYNQEGYTLNGFQGADSILMGEHARSSTYEYARACEPGKINTQLLKAEECASDSLNEKIKYSYEMWVYNQDGSSAKLCGNASRCLAKLIYINTGIAEITLKIEGKELVCRVLSENEISVDVGIVSFNENWMPRLDKIWELAERYMIDLKEVICADIGNPHFIIFSELNDQDKMVLGEKFQEKELFADGVNVNFASIKDNKIYLSVWERGVGLTLACGSGACASFAAAVKLGFVCSPCEVVFPIGSLKMLKQEENPSENFFMTKSQQVNQQVVTFGCRLNIYESEIIKNNLILSDLDNVMVFNTCAVTKEAEKQSRQAIRKAKTDNPNVQIIVTGCAAQNNPTSFKDMAEVDKVIGNTEKLLPTHYHFNGENVVVNDIMSVTETANHLISHFEGKSRAFMQVQNGCNHRCTFCIIPYGRGNSRSVPIGVIVEQLRKLIQNGYNEVVFTGVDITAYGPDLPGSPTFAQMLKRVIKIVPELKRLRLSSIDVAEIDDELFNLMAYTPQIMPHFHISLQAGDDMILKRMKRRHNRQTVIDFCHKLRSIRPGVSFGADIIAGFPTETDAMFENTRRLIAEADLQYLHVFPYSERDETPAARMPQVAKVIRKARAKILRVEGQKQLQKFYQRNIGNNVELLIENNRIAHTENFIPVKLGSDFEDFKAGQLIEAQLVGIEGDYMLAKILVYGGGSWGSALACQVARCYNSVNILLRDNNILQEMETSRTNKKYLGENVRLPSNIFPSSQISAILEKEVIILALPSYAFTSSLNVLKEAGISPNVVLLVATKGFGKNPTELLSDKVKSILPLNPLAFISGPNLAVEVAKNLPTSVTIASPDIGVAKRLALSLRSEQFKVSITDYFVPIQVAGAVKNIIAIKSGLYDARNYGQNSKATLITDALQEIKILSEAIDGELGDNSILCAPGILGDLILTCYSKESRNTRFGYELGSQKDPDKFLKENSYLVEGREAAKLVFKNLPQAFYKLILLEFCLLLLIFPLENFRISLESVIFPSFEINILYYFSTIYHVNVGIIFLIGIIFDQLYSMSIGTNSLILLSAHIILQSLGKYFKLKSYFTNFIIFCLYYFFVLHARYLLIFIKGFTTPEYIIIIMQYLTTIFSYNLIRIPFDKILE
;
A
#
# COMPACT_ATOMS: atom_id res chain seq x y z
N MET A 1 -7.45 30.10 -22.17
CA MET A 1 -6.18 29.41 -22.46
C MET A 1 -6.17 28.09 -21.74
N HIS A 2 -5.67 27.03 -22.39
CA HIS A 2 -5.56 25.71 -21.77
C HIS A 2 -4.09 25.47 -21.40
N GLY A 3 -3.82 25.11 -20.15
CA GLY A 3 -2.48 24.74 -19.71
C GLY A 3 -2.51 23.44 -18.94
N LEU A 4 -1.97 22.37 -19.53
CA LEU A 4 -1.87 21.01 -18.96
C LEU A 4 -3.08 20.68 -18.06
N GLY A 5 -4.29 20.70 -18.61
CA GLY A 5 -5.51 20.27 -17.91
C GLY A 5 -6.27 21.31 -17.11
N ASN A 6 -5.79 22.55 -17.06
CA ASN A 6 -6.50 23.67 -16.43
C ASN A 6 -6.93 24.71 -17.48
N ASP A 7 -8.16 25.19 -17.32
CA ASP A 7 -8.75 26.26 -18.12
C ASP A 7 -8.51 27.62 -17.44
N PHE A 8 -7.87 28.55 -18.16
CA PHE A 8 -7.58 29.89 -17.68
C PHE A 8 -8.34 30.95 -18.48
N VAL A 9 -8.94 31.90 -17.78
CA VAL A 9 -9.33 33.19 -18.37
C VAL A 9 -8.28 34.21 -17.93
N ILE A 10 -7.59 34.82 -18.90
CA ILE A 10 -6.52 35.79 -18.65
C ILE A 10 -6.97 37.15 -19.18
N VAL A 11 -6.95 38.17 -18.31
CA VAL A 11 -7.40 39.52 -18.64
C VAL A 11 -6.34 40.55 -18.26
N ASN A 12 -6.11 41.52 -19.14
CA ASN A 12 -5.28 42.67 -18.80
C ASN A 12 -6.06 43.59 -17.86
N LYS A 13 -5.46 43.98 -16.74
CA LYS A 13 -6.10 44.84 -15.73
C LYS A 13 -6.64 46.15 -16.33
N ARG A 14 -6.02 46.66 -17.40
CA ARG A 14 -6.46 47.88 -18.09
C ARG A 14 -7.81 47.74 -18.80
N ASP A 15 -8.21 46.52 -19.12
CA ASP A 15 -9.48 46.22 -19.78
C ASP A 15 -10.64 46.03 -18.78
N LEU A 16 -10.35 46.09 -17.47
CA LEU A 16 -11.34 45.96 -16.40
C LEU A 16 -11.85 47.33 -15.92
N PRO A 17 -13.14 47.44 -15.51
CA PRO A 17 -13.67 48.65 -14.91
C PRO A 17 -12.93 49.05 -13.62
N LYS A 18 -12.65 50.35 -13.43
CA LYS A 18 -11.84 50.87 -12.31
C LYS A 18 -12.31 50.48 -10.89
N ASN A 19 -13.61 50.21 -10.71
CA ASN A 19 -14.22 49.87 -9.41
C ASN A 19 -14.76 48.43 -9.36
N CYS A 20 -14.15 47.51 -10.11
CA CYS A 20 -14.60 46.12 -10.16
C CYS A 20 -14.09 45.31 -8.96
N ASP A 21 -14.99 44.64 -8.23
CA ASP A 21 -14.64 43.62 -7.23
C ASP A 21 -14.12 42.37 -7.95
N LEU A 22 -12.81 42.16 -7.90
CA LEU A 22 -12.13 41.10 -8.63
C LEU A 22 -12.46 39.70 -8.11
N SER A 23 -12.79 39.55 -6.82
CA SER A 23 -13.19 38.26 -6.24
C SER A 23 -14.62 37.91 -6.66
N LYS A 24 -15.52 38.90 -6.67
CA LYS A 24 -16.88 38.69 -7.18
C LYS A 24 -16.90 38.46 -8.70
N LEU A 25 -16.03 39.15 -9.43
CA LEU A 25 -15.88 38.96 -10.87
C LEU A 25 -15.32 37.57 -11.18
N SER A 26 -14.30 37.10 -10.46
CA SER A 26 -13.71 35.77 -10.67
C SER A 26 -14.73 34.66 -10.43
N LEU A 27 -15.53 34.75 -9.36
CA LEU A 27 -16.64 33.82 -9.08
C LEU A 27 -17.65 33.75 -10.23
N ASN A 28 -18.04 34.91 -10.78
CA ASN A 28 -19.01 34.97 -11.87
C ASN A 28 -18.42 34.43 -13.19
N ILE A 29 -17.16 34.74 -13.50
CA ILE A 29 -16.48 34.25 -14.71
C ILE A 29 -16.23 32.74 -14.62
N ALA A 30 -15.78 32.25 -13.47
CA ALA A 30 -15.49 30.84 -13.22
C ALA A 30 -16.76 29.97 -13.18
N ASN A 31 -17.94 30.57 -12.96
CA ASN A 31 -19.19 29.83 -12.90
C ASN A 31 -19.52 29.17 -14.24
N ARG A 32 -19.43 27.85 -14.30
CA ARG A 32 -19.66 27.05 -15.52
C ARG A 32 -21.10 27.06 -16.04
N ARG A 33 -22.08 27.64 -15.31
CA ARG A 33 -23.49 27.75 -15.75
C ARG A 33 -23.85 29.11 -16.32
N ILE A 34 -23.26 30.18 -15.82
CA ILE A 34 -23.62 31.57 -16.15
C ILE A 34 -22.44 32.42 -16.63
N GLY A 35 -21.22 31.95 -16.44
CA GLY A 35 -19.97 32.60 -16.84
C GLY A 35 -19.24 31.82 -17.95
N VAL A 36 -17.97 32.14 -18.14
CA VAL A 36 -17.10 31.50 -19.15
C VAL A 36 -16.76 30.07 -18.74
N GLY A 37 -16.66 29.80 -17.43
CA GLY A 37 -16.27 28.50 -16.89
C GLY A 37 -14.77 28.27 -17.05
N CYS A 38 -14.00 28.60 -16.01
CA CYS A 38 -12.55 28.38 -15.98
C CYS A 38 -12.11 27.86 -14.61
N ASP A 39 -10.95 27.22 -14.53
CA ASP A 39 -10.36 26.75 -13.28
C ASP A 39 -9.68 27.88 -12.51
N GLN A 40 -9.03 28.80 -13.21
CA GLN A 40 -8.46 30.01 -12.60
C GLN A 40 -8.68 31.26 -13.47
N PHE A 41 -8.97 32.37 -12.81
CA PHE A 41 -9.05 33.70 -13.41
C PHE A 41 -7.76 34.47 -13.12
N ILE A 42 -7.07 34.88 -14.18
CA ILE A 42 -5.77 35.54 -14.12
C ILE A 42 -5.93 36.99 -14.55
N ILE A 43 -5.41 37.90 -13.74
CA ILE A 43 -5.31 39.32 -14.08
C ILE A 43 -3.84 39.65 -14.16
N TYR A 44 -3.43 40.38 -15.19
CA TYR A 44 -2.06 40.86 -15.28
C TYR A 44 -1.98 42.34 -15.63
N ASN A 45 -0.90 43.00 -15.20
CA ASN A 45 -0.59 44.37 -15.53
C ASN A 45 0.90 44.53 -15.82
N GLN A 46 1.25 45.39 -16.77
CA GLN A 46 2.65 45.71 -17.05
C GLN A 46 3.11 46.84 -16.12
N GLU A 47 4.13 46.59 -15.29
CA GLU A 47 4.66 47.59 -14.35
C GLU A 47 5.69 48.54 -14.99
N GLY A 48 6.42 48.09 -16.01
CA GLY A 48 7.47 48.87 -16.69
C GLY A 48 8.63 47.99 -17.17
N TYR A 49 9.69 48.62 -17.66
CA TYR A 49 10.95 47.96 -18.05
C TYR A 49 12.13 48.59 -17.30
N THR A 50 13.09 47.78 -16.85
CA THR A 50 14.33 48.27 -16.22
C THR A 50 15.53 47.99 -17.12
N LEU A 51 16.35 49.02 -17.35
CA LEU A 51 17.63 48.95 -18.07
C LEU A 51 18.76 48.72 -17.07
N ASN A 52 19.45 47.58 -17.15
CA ASN A 52 20.63 47.34 -16.32
C ASN A 52 21.79 48.25 -16.79
N GLY A 53 22.15 49.25 -15.98
CA GLY A 53 23.37 50.05 -16.18
C GLY A 53 23.31 51.56 -15.90
N PHE A 54 22.18 52.14 -15.48
CA PHE A 54 22.12 53.56 -15.12
C PHE A 54 21.57 53.77 -13.71
N GLN A 55 22.43 54.22 -12.79
CA GLN A 55 22.02 54.91 -11.57
C GLN A 55 21.75 56.38 -11.93
N GLY A 56 20.47 56.79 -11.94
CA GLY A 56 20.09 58.18 -12.16
C GLY A 56 18.57 58.32 -12.21
N ALA A 57 18.05 59.23 -11.38
CA ALA A 57 16.64 59.58 -11.29
C ALA A 57 16.11 60.10 -12.64
N ASP A 58 15.12 59.42 -13.21
CA ASP A 58 13.84 59.98 -13.67
C ASP A 58 13.07 58.93 -14.46
N SER A 59 11.86 58.64 -14.00
CA SER A 59 10.87 57.80 -14.69
C SER A 59 10.44 58.48 -16.00
N ILE A 60 10.84 57.92 -17.14
CA ILE A 60 10.33 58.35 -18.46
C ILE A 60 8.95 57.72 -18.66
N LEU A 61 7.91 58.46 -18.29
CA LEU A 61 6.54 58.27 -18.79
C LEU A 61 6.48 58.84 -20.23
N MET A 62 6.54 57.98 -21.25
CA MET A 62 6.13 58.41 -22.60
C MET A 62 4.60 58.35 -22.73
N GLY A 63 4.03 59.53 -23.00
CA GLY A 63 2.60 59.82 -23.03
C GLY A 63 1.84 59.34 -24.28
N GLU A 64 0.54 59.61 -24.23
CA GLU A 64 -0.59 59.00 -24.96
C GLU A 64 -0.68 59.16 -26.49
N HIS A 65 0.37 59.56 -27.23
CA HIS A 65 0.22 59.91 -28.66
C HIS A 65 0.81 58.95 -29.70
N ALA A 66 1.39 57.81 -29.32
CA ALA A 66 1.96 56.85 -30.29
C ALA A 66 1.15 55.56 -30.50
N ARG A 67 -0.08 55.47 -29.96
CA ARG A 67 -0.93 54.26 -30.03
C ARG A 67 -2.02 54.27 -31.10
N SER A 68 -2.21 55.37 -31.84
CA SER A 68 -3.36 55.52 -32.75
C SER A 68 -3.13 55.03 -34.18
N SER A 69 -1.92 54.69 -34.63
CA SER A 69 -1.68 54.31 -36.04
C SER A 69 -1.58 52.80 -36.29
N THR A 70 -1.43 51.97 -35.25
CA THR A 70 -1.32 50.50 -35.40
C THR A 70 -2.58 49.74 -35.01
N TYR A 71 -3.45 50.31 -34.17
CA TYR A 71 -4.68 49.66 -33.72
C TYR A 71 -5.83 49.71 -34.74
N GLU A 72 -5.87 50.70 -35.64
CA GLU A 72 -6.93 50.80 -36.66
C GLU A 72 -6.67 49.95 -37.91
N TYR A 73 -5.42 49.52 -38.18
CA TYR A 73 -5.12 48.72 -39.37
C TYR A 73 -5.36 47.21 -39.18
N ALA A 74 -5.36 46.72 -37.94
CA ALA A 74 -5.58 45.30 -37.64
C ALA A 74 -7.05 44.84 -37.73
N ARG A 75 -8.01 45.78 -37.86
CA ARG A 75 -9.44 45.47 -38.01
C ARG A 75 -9.92 45.31 -39.46
N ALA A 76 -9.06 45.54 -40.44
CA ALA A 76 -9.43 45.57 -41.86
C ALA A 76 -8.89 44.40 -42.71
N CYS A 77 -8.28 43.36 -42.11
CA CYS A 77 -7.76 42.22 -42.85
C CYS A 77 -8.46 40.91 -42.45
N GLU A 78 -9.13 40.29 -43.42
CA GLU A 78 -9.63 38.91 -43.31
C GLU A 78 -8.47 37.92 -43.08
N PRO A 79 -8.69 36.81 -42.34
CA PRO A 79 -7.64 35.87 -42.02
C PRO A 79 -7.31 35.01 -43.25
N GLY A 80 -6.13 35.25 -43.83
CA GLY A 80 -5.56 34.38 -44.86
C GLY A 80 -5.01 35.12 -46.08
N LYS A 81 -3.90 35.85 -45.91
CA LYS A 81 -2.91 36.16 -46.97
C LYS A 81 -1.69 36.81 -46.33
N ILE A 82 -0.60 36.04 -46.21
CA ILE A 82 0.73 36.56 -45.86
C ILE A 82 1.22 37.35 -47.09
N ASN A 83 1.45 38.66 -46.95
CA ASN A 83 2.07 39.48 -47.99
C ASN A 83 3.56 39.63 -47.71
N THR A 84 4.39 39.17 -48.64
CA THR A 84 5.84 38.93 -48.55
C THR A 84 6.72 40.19 -48.71
N GLN A 85 6.30 41.36 -48.18
CA GLN A 85 7.05 42.62 -48.37
C GLN A 85 7.51 43.37 -47.12
N LEU A 86 7.37 42.80 -45.91
CA LEU A 86 7.87 43.40 -44.66
C LEU A 86 9.15 42.73 -44.09
N LEU A 87 9.85 41.93 -44.89
CA LEU A 87 11.10 41.23 -44.51
C LEU A 87 12.38 42.01 -44.86
N LYS A 88 12.35 43.33 -45.04
CA LYS A 88 13.54 44.11 -45.45
C LYS A 88 13.81 45.42 -44.69
N ALA A 89 13.24 45.63 -43.51
CA ALA A 89 13.47 46.86 -42.75
C ALA A 89 13.84 46.69 -41.27
N GLU A 90 14.19 45.47 -40.82
CA GLU A 90 14.68 45.23 -39.45
C GLU A 90 16.09 44.60 -39.40
N GLU A 91 16.77 44.48 -40.55
CA GLU A 91 18.22 44.28 -40.58
C GLU A 91 18.92 45.65 -40.49
N CYS A 92 18.96 46.26 -39.30
CA CYS A 92 19.96 47.27 -38.88
C CYS A 92 19.60 47.93 -37.53
N ALA A 93 19.36 47.15 -36.48
CA ALA A 93 19.46 47.63 -35.09
C ALA A 93 19.75 46.45 -34.15
N SER A 94 21.04 46.13 -34.06
CA SER A 94 21.74 45.25 -33.11
C SER A 94 20.92 44.51 -32.03
N ASP A 95 21.06 43.18 -32.05
CA ASP A 95 20.76 42.21 -30.98
C ASP A 95 21.34 42.54 -29.58
N SER A 96 22.16 43.59 -29.45
CA SER A 96 22.81 43.99 -28.20
C SER A 96 21.96 44.88 -27.27
N LEU A 97 20.75 45.30 -27.67
CA LEU A 97 19.83 46.07 -26.80
C LEU A 97 18.82 45.18 -26.04
N ASN A 98 18.43 44.03 -26.60
CA ASN A 98 17.46 43.13 -25.98
C ASN A 98 18.04 42.34 -24.79
N GLU A 99 19.37 42.24 -24.66
CA GLU A 99 20.02 41.58 -23.51
C GLU A 99 20.02 42.40 -22.21
N LYS A 100 19.53 43.65 -22.19
CA LYS A 100 19.63 44.54 -21.01
C LYS A 100 18.31 45.08 -20.45
N ILE A 101 17.17 44.63 -20.97
CA ILE A 101 15.85 45.11 -20.57
C ILE A 101 15.08 44.01 -19.84
N LYS A 102 14.87 44.15 -18.53
CA LYS A 102 14.03 43.22 -17.74
C LYS A 102 12.56 43.65 -17.83
N TYR A 103 11.76 42.87 -18.56
CA TYR A 103 10.32 43.11 -18.69
C TYR A 103 9.58 42.49 -17.49
N SER A 104 8.93 43.35 -16.68
CA SER A 104 8.25 42.92 -15.45
C SER A 104 6.74 43.10 -15.54
N TYR A 105 6.01 42.05 -15.15
CA TYR A 105 4.54 42.04 -15.10
C TYR A 105 4.07 41.62 -13.72
N GLU A 106 3.04 42.29 -13.22
CA GLU A 106 2.32 41.88 -12.02
C GLU A 106 1.19 40.95 -12.43
N MET A 107 1.03 39.83 -11.72
CA MET A 107 0.02 38.81 -12.00
C MET A 107 -0.71 38.41 -10.72
N TRP A 108 -2.04 38.43 -10.78
CA TRP A 108 -2.93 37.95 -9.72
C TRP A 108 -3.69 36.72 -10.21
N VAL A 109 -3.83 35.73 -9.33
CA VAL A 109 -4.46 34.44 -9.63
C VAL A 109 -5.62 34.22 -8.67
N TYR A 110 -6.82 33.96 -9.21
CA TYR A 110 -8.01 33.65 -8.43
C TYR A 110 -8.56 32.27 -8.82
N ASN A 111 -8.88 31.44 -7.82
CA ASN A 111 -9.48 30.11 -8.00
C ASN A 111 -11.00 30.19 -8.24
N GLN A 112 -11.62 29.05 -8.60
CA GLN A 112 -13.07 28.95 -8.83
C GLN A 112 -13.93 29.38 -7.63
N ASP A 113 -13.41 29.24 -6.41
CA ASP A 113 -14.09 29.63 -5.17
C ASP A 113 -13.87 31.10 -4.79
N GLY A 114 -13.16 31.87 -5.63
CA GLY A 114 -12.86 33.28 -5.42
C GLY A 114 -11.63 33.53 -4.51
N SER A 115 -10.98 32.50 -4.00
CA SER A 115 -9.75 32.61 -3.21
C SER A 115 -8.54 32.99 -4.08
N SER A 116 -7.57 33.72 -3.53
CA SER A 116 -6.31 34.01 -4.25
C SER A 116 -5.32 32.85 -4.13
N ALA A 117 -4.58 32.59 -5.21
CA ALA A 117 -3.50 31.61 -5.22
C ALA A 117 -2.15 32.32 -5.29
N LYS A 118 -1.21 31.90 -4.43
CA LYS A 118 0.13 32.51 -4.31
C LYS A 118 1.03 32.23 -5.50
N LEU A 119 0.83 31.09 -6.18
CA LEU A 119 1.67 30.68 -7.30
C LEU A 119 0.95 29.66 -8.20
N CYS A 120 1.06 29.82 -9.52
CA CYS A 120 0.59 28.84 -10.49
C CYS A 120 1.54 28.74 -11.69
N GLY A 121 2.30 27.65 -11.77
CA GLY A 121 3.26 27.43 -12.85
C GLY A 121 2.61 27.26 -14.24
N ASN A 122 1.42 26.63 -14.31
CA ASN A 122 0.65 26.50 -15.55
C ASN A 122 0.19 27.87 -16.06
N ALA A 123 -0.40 28.69 -15.18
CA ALA A 123 -0.85 30.03 -15.54
C ALA A 123 0.32 30.94 -15.93
N SER A 124 1.46 30.82 -15.25
CA SER A 124 2.69 31.58 -15.56
C SER A 124 3.20 31.29 -16.97
N ARG A 125 3.21 30.01 -17.38
CA ARG A 125 3.54 29.61 -18.76
C ARG A 125 2.55 30.16 -19.78
N CYS A 126 1.26 30.06 -19.50
CA CYS A 126 0.22 30.56 -20.39
C CYS A 126 0.33 32.08 -20.58
N LEU A 127 0.58 32.83 -19.51
CA LEU A 127 0.77 34.28 -19.58
C LEU A 127 2.08 34.64 -20.32
N ALA A 128 3.18 33.94 -20.06
CA ALA A 128 4.43 34.14 -20.78
C ALA A 128 4.27 33.88 -22.29
N LYS A 129 3.53 32.83 -22.67
CA LYS A 129 3.20 32.56 -24.07
C LYS A 129 2.32 33.66 -24.67
N LEU A 130 1.30 34.11 -23.95
CA LEU A 130 0.41 35.19 -24.40
C LEU A 130 1.21 36.45 -24.71
N ILE A 131 2.09 36.85 -23.79
CA ILE A 131 2.93 38.04 -23.94
C ILE A 131 3.87 37.86 -25.13
N TYR A 132 4.53 36.70 -25.25
CA TYR A 132 5.39 36.40 -26.40
C TYR A 132 4.64 36.48 -27.74
N ILE A 133 3.43 35.90 -27.83
CA ILE A 133 2.61 35.97 -29.06
C ILE A 133 2.25 37.42 -29.41
N ASN A 134 1.92 38.23 -28.40
CA ASN A 134 1.45 39.60 -28.61
C ASN A 134 2.57 40.62 -28.81
N THR A 135 3.77 40.38 -28.28
CA THR A 135 4.85 41.39 -28.21
C THR A 135 6.22 40.88 -28.66
N GLY A 136 6.40 39.58 -28.92
CA GLY A 136 7.68 38.96 -29.29
C GLY A 136 8.70 38.80 -28.15
N ILE A 137 8.36 39.15 -26.91
CA ILE A 137 9.30 39.14 -25.78
C ILE A 137 9.47 37.71 -25.23
N ALA A 138 10.68 37.14 -25.38
CA ALA A 138 10.96 35.75 -25.03
C ALA A 138 11.26 35.52 -23.54
N GLU A 139 11.75 36.52 -22.80
CA GLU A 139 12.01 36.42 -21.36
C GLU A 139 11.24 37.49 -20.59
N ILE A 140 10.47 37.08 -19.59
CA ILE A 140 9.71 37.98 -18.72
C ILE A 140 9.86 37.58 -17.25
N THR A 141 9.72 38.57 -16.37
CA THR A 141 9.59 38.34 -14.93
C THR A 141 8.15 38.58 -14.49
N LEU A 142 7.53 37.57 -13.88
CA LEU A 142 6.19 37.67 -13.30
C LEU A 142 6.30 37.86 -11.79
N LYS A 143 5.65 38.90 -11.27
CA LYS A 143 5.49 39.15 -9.84
C LYS A 143 4.13 38.66 -9.39
N ILE A 144 4.10 37.68 -8.48
CA ILE A 144 2.86 37.08 -7.95
C ILE A 144 2.94 37.10 -6.42
N GLU A 145 2.04 37.86 -5.77
CA GLU A 145 1.96 38.01 -4.29
C GLU A 145 3.34 38.11 -3.59
N GLY A 146 4.26 38.90 -4.14
CA GLY A 146 5.60 39.14 -3.57
C GLY A 146 6.72 38.17 -3.99
N LYS A 147 6.43 37.16 -4.83
CA LYS A 147 7.44 36.28 -5.45
C LYS A 147 7.73 36.70 -6.90
N GLU A 148 8.99 36.59 -7.33
CA GLU A 148 9.40 36.78 -8.72
C GLU A 148 9.63 35.43 -9.40
N LEU A 149 9.01 35.22 -10.57
CA LEU A 149 9.16 34.05 -11.41
C LEU A 149 9.75 34.47 -12.74
N VAL A 150 10.87 33.85 -13.13
CA VAL A 150 11.47 34.08 -14.46
C VAL A 150 10.89 33.07 -15.43
N CYS A 151 10.24 33.57 -16.47
CA CYS A 151 9.67 32.75 -17.55
C CYS A 151 10.43 32.99 -18.85
N ARG A 152 10.89 31.93 -19.48
CA ARG A 152 11.60 31.96 -20.77
C ARG A 152 10.88 31.11 -21.80
N VAL A 153 10.49 31.71 -22.91
CA VAL A 153 9.98 31.00 -24.09
C VAL A 153 11.20 30.53 -24.90
N LEU A 154 11.48 29.23 -24.84
CA LEU A 154 12.64 28.62 -25.52
C LEU A 154 12.31 28.27 -26.98
N SER A 155 11.04 27.93 -27.26
CA SER A 155 10.52 27.70 -28.60
C SER A 155 9.01 27.95 -28.63
N GLU A 156 8.37 27.80 -29.79
CA GLU A 156 6.91 27.90 -29.86
C GLU A 156 6.19 26.96 -28.88
N ASN A 157 6.80 25.81 -28.60
CA ASN A 157 6.19 24.75 -27.80
C ASN A 157 6.88 24.52 -26.45
N GLU A 158 7.94 25.26 -26.12
CA GLU A 158 8.71 25.06 -24.90
C GLU A 158 8.85 26.36 -24.12
N ILE A 159 8.37 26.34 -22.87
CA ILE A 159 8.43 27.48 -21.96
C ILE A 159 9.00 26.99 -20.65
N SER A 160 10.13 27.58 -20.28
CA SER A 160 10.75 27.40 -18.98
C SER A 160 10.18 28.38 -17.96
N VAL A 161 9.90 27.88 -16.76
CA VAL A 161 9.53 28.71 -15.61
C VAL A 161 10.41 28.29 -14.46
N ASP A 162 11.18 29.24 -13.95
CA ASP A 162 11.91 29.10 -12.69
C ASP A 162 10.94 29.39 -11.55
N VAL A 163 10.64 28.35 -10.76
CA VAL A 163 9.66 28.41 -9.66
C VAL A 163 10.31 28.77 -8.31
N GLY A 164 11.64 28.91 -8.29
CA GLY A 164 12.41 29.19 -7.09
C GLY A 164 12.61 27.97 -6.19
N ILE A 165 12.98 28.26 -4.93
CA ILE A 165 13.46 27.27 -3.96
C ILE A 165 12.31 26.51 -3.29
N VAL A 166 12.45 25.19 -3.17
CA VAL A 166 11.54 24.33 -2.41
C VAL A 166 11.97 24.26 -0.94
N SER A 167 11.07 24.61 -0.03
CA SER A 167 11.28 24.45 1.42
C SER A 167 10.64 23.15 1.90
N PHE A 168 11.32 22.45 2.80
CA PHE A 168 10.82 21.25 3.48
C PHE A 168 10.64 21.48 4.98
N ASN A 169 10.67 22.74 5.42
CA ASN A 169 10.55 23.12 6.81
C ASN A 169 9.90 24.49 6.91
N GLU A 170 8.58 24.51 7.03
CA GLU A 170 7.77 25.72 7.17
C GLU A 170 6.87 25.64 8.40
N ASN A 171 6.51 26.79 8.98
CA ASN A 171 5.70 26.87 10.20
C ASN A 171 4.29 26.25 10.06
N TRP A 172 3.77 26.13 8.83
CA TRP A 172 2.48 25.50 8.57
C TRP A 172 2.56 23.97 8.54
N MET A 173 3.76 23.39 8.38
CA MET A 173 3.93 21.95 8.27
C MET A 173 3.62 21.29 9.62
N PRO A 174 2.70 20.32 9.66
CA PRO A 174 2.34 19.67 10.90
C PRO A 174 3.52 18.87 11.45
N ARG A 175 3.57 18.74 12.77
CA ARG A 175 4.55 17.89 13.43
C ARG A 175 4.37 16.43 12.98
N LEU A 176 5.48 15.71 12.89
CA LEU A 176 5.56 14.32 12.40
C LEU A 176 4.60 13.36 13.12
N ASP A 177 4.30 13.59 14.40
CA ASP A 177 3.34 12.83 15.21
C ASP A 177 1.89 12.95 14.70
N LYS A 178 1.48 14.12 14.21
CA LYS A 178 0.15 14.29 13.60
C LYS A 178 0.05 13.65 12.22
N ILE A 179 1.13 13.72 11.43
CA ILE A 179 1.20 13.03 10.13
C ILE A 179 1.16 11.52 10.32
N TRP A 180 1.87 11.01 11.34
CA TRP A 180 1.87 9.60 11.73
C TRP A 180 0.46 9.07 11.99
N GLU A 181 -0.35 9.77 12.80
CA GLU A 181 -1.69 9.29 13.17
C GLU A 181 -2.60 9.05 11.94
N LEU A 182 -2.49 9.91 10.93
CA LEU A 182 -3.26 9.78 9.69
C LEU A 182 -2.63 8.77 8.72
N ALA A 183 -1.31 8.76 8.56
CA ALA A 183 -0.59 7.79 7.73
C ALA A 183 -0.81 6.35 8.22
N GLU A 184 -0.79 6.12 9.54
CA GLU A 184 -1.10 4.83 10.16
C GLU A 184 -2.55 4.41 9.94
N ARG A 185 -3.50 5.36 10.00
CA ARG A 185 -4.93 5.11 9.72
C ARG A 185 -5.16 4.56 8.30
N TYR A 186 -4.30 4.91 7.34
CA TYR A 186 -4.44 4.55 5.93
C TYR A 186 -3.32 3.66 5.39
N MET A 187 -2.47 3.10 6.25
CA MET A 187 -1.34 2.21 5.90
C MET A 187 -0.33 2.81 4.91
N ILE A 188 -0.06 4.11 5.04
CA ILE A 188 0.96 4.81 4.27
C ILE A 188 2.27 4.78 5.09
N ASP A 189 3.39 4.35 4.50
CA ASP A 189 4.68 4.36 5.18
C ASP A 189 5.15 5.82 5.37
N LEU A 190 5.57 6.16 6.59
CA LEU A 190 6.08 7.50 6.89
C LEU A 190 7.37 7.84 6.14
N LYS A 191 8.14 6.84 5.73
CA LYS A 191 9.33 7.03 4.87
C LYS A 191 8.95 7.41 3.43
N GLU A 192 7.68 7.21 3.06
CA GLU A 192 7.13 7.51 1.75
C GLU A 192 6.29 8.78 1.74
N VAL A 193 6.26 9.56 2.83
CA VAL A 193 5.54 10.85 2.88
C VAL A 193 6.44 12.01 3.23
N ILE A 194 6.19 13.16 2.63
CA ILE A 194 6.97 14.37 2.87
C ILE A 194 6.15 15.63 2.55
N CYS A 195 6.28 16.66 3.39
CA CYS A 195 5.71 17.99 3.13
C CYS A 195 6.72 18.84 2.35
N ALA A 196 6.24 19.61 1.38
CA ALA A 196 7.05 20.59 0.66
C ALA A 196 6.26 21.88 0.44
N ASP A 197 6.95 23.02 0.52
CA ASP A 197 6.41 24.34 0.18
C ASP A 197 7.20 24.94 -0.98
N ILE A 198 6.47 25.40 -2.00
CA ILE A 198 7.02 26.08 -3.18
C ILE A 198 6.31 27.42 -3.43
N GLY A 199 5.73 28.01 -2.39
CA GLY A 199 4.74 29.09 -2.44
C GLY A 199 3.31 28.63 -2.17
N ASN A 200 3.04 27.33 -2.34
CA ASN A 200 1.82 26.66 -1.91
C ASN A 200 2.19 25.39 -1.12
N PRO A 201 1.38 25.00 -0.11
CA PRO A 201 1.63 23.83 0.71
C PRO A 201 1.29 22.53 -0.03
N HIS A 202 2.24 21.59 -0.09
CA HIS A 202 2.06 20.26 -0.66
C HIS A 202 2.40 19.16 0.35
N PHE A 203 1.58 18.11 0.37
CA PHE A 203 1.79 16.88 1.12
C PHE A 203 1.93 15.73 0.12
N ILE A 204 3.12 15.14 0.00
CA ILE A 204 3.46 14.16 -1.02
C ILE A 204 3.47 12.77 -0.40
N ILE A 205 2.82 11.82 -1.07
CA ILE A 205 2.74 10.40 -0.72
C ILE A 205 3.28 9.59 -1.91
N PHE A 206 4.34 8.81 -1.69
CA PHE A 206 5.00 7.98 -2.70
C PHE A 206 4.49 6.54 -2.78
N SER A 207 3.53 6.16 -1.92
CA SER A 207 2.93 4.83 -1.91
C SER A 207 2.02 4.59 -3.12
N GLU A 208 2.06 3.38 -3.70
CA GLU A 208 1.15 2.99 -4.78
C GLU A 208 -0.28 2.79 -4.27
N LEU A 209 -1.14 3.77 -4.54
CA LEU A 209 -2.55 3.77 -4.15
C LEU A 209 -3.44 3.62 -5.39
N ASN A 210 -4.56 2.90 -5.26
CA ASN A 210 -5.57 2.82 -6.32
C ASN A 210 -6.39 4.12 -6.40
N ASP A 211 -7.15 4.31 -7.48
CA ASP A 211 -7.87 5.57 -7.72
C ASP A 211 -8.98 5.84 -6.70
N GLN A 212 -9.61 4.81 -6.12
CA GLN A 212 -10.62 4.98 -5.07
C GLN A 212 -9.98 5.49 -3.77
N ASP A 213 -8.83 4.92 -3.40
CA ASP A 213 -8.08 5.35 -2.21
C ASP A 213 -7.56 6.78 -2.39
N LYS A 214 -7.01 7.14 -3.56
CA LYS A 214 -6.59 8.52 -3.85
C LYS A 214 -7.72 9.53 -3.66
N MET A 215 -8.95 9.19 -4.05
CA MET A 215 -10.12 10.07 -3.88
C MET A 215 -10.48 10.27 -2.41
N VAL A 216 -10.54 9.18 -1.63
CA VAL A 216 -10.89 9.23 -0.20
C VAL A 216 -9.80 9.95 0.59
N LEU A 217 -8.53 9.65 0.30
CA LEU A 217 -7.38 10.22 1.00
C LEU A 217 -7.19 11.69 0.63
N GLY A 218 -7.35 12.07 -0.64
CA GLY A 218 -7.22 13.45 -1.08
C GLY A 218 -8.18 14.37 -0.33
N GLU A 219 -9.44 13.98 -0.20
CA GLU A 219 -10.45 14.72 0.58
C GLU A 219 -10.06 14.79 2.07
N LYS A 220 -9.65 13.67 2.66
CA LYS A 220 -9.35 13.55 4.10
C LYS A 220 -8.10 14.31 4.53
N PHE A 221 -7.01 14.23 3.76
CA PHE A 221 -5.74 14.90 4.07
C PHE A 221 -5.79 16.40 3.80
N GLN A 222 -6.78 16.88 3.05
CA GLN A 222 -7.02 18.31 2.83
C GLN A 222 -7.76 18.99 4.00
N GLU A 223 -8.43 18.23 4.88
CA GLU A 223 -9.23 18.77 5.99
C GLU A 223 -8.39 19.67 6.93
N LYS A 224 -9.00 20.77 7.40
CA LYS A 224 -8.32 21.82 8.21
C LYS A 224 -7.84 21.34 9.59
N GLU A 225 -8.16 20.12 9.97
CA GLU A 225 -7.79 19.51 11.24
C GLU A 225 -6.27 19.24 11.34
N LEU A 226 -5.62 18.91 10.20
CA LEU A 226 -4.19 18.62 10.14
C LEU A 226 -3.36 19.79 9.61
N PHE A 227 -3.87 20.49 8.60
CA PHE A 227 -3.23 21.64 7.96
C PHE A 227 -4.15 22.85 8.16
N ALA A 228 -3.74 23.82 8.98
CA ALA A 228 -4.61 24.92 9.43
C ALA A 228 -5.31 25.67 8.27
N ASP A 229 -4.60 25.80 7.13
CA ASP A 229 -5.10 26.44 5.92
C ASP A 229 -5.42 25.42 4.78
N GLY A 230 -5.33 24.11 5.03
CA GLY A 230 -5.44 23.04 4.03
C GLY A 230 -4.18 22.87 3.17
N VAL A 231 -4.05 21.72 2.49
CA VAL A 231 -2.86 21.34 1.71
C VAL A 231 -3.25 20.73 0.36
N ASN A 232 -2.37 20.82 -0.64
CA ASN A 232 -2.49 20.00 -1.85
C ASN A 232 -1.89 18.62 -1.60
N VAL A 233 -2.61 17.55 -1.93
CA VAL A 233 -2.15 16.17 -1.67
C VAL A 233 -1.66 15.55 -2.98
N ASN A 234 -0.38 15.20 -3.04
CA ASN A 234 0.25 14.62 -4.21
C ASN A 234 0.41 13.11 -4.02
N PHE A 235 -0.12 12.33 -4.95
CA PHE A 235 0.08 10.88 -5.01
C PHE A 235 1.06 10.56 -6.14
N ALA A 236 2.26 10.16 -5.77
CA ALA A 236 3.37 9.92 -6.69
C ALA A 236 3.71 8.43 -6.70
N SER A 237 3.92 7.84 -7.89
CA SER A 237 4.62 6.55 -8.01
C SER A 237 5.87 6.71 -8.86
N ILE A 238 6.91 5.94 -8.55
CA ILE A 238 8.22 6.08 -9.20
C ILE A 238 8.50 4.83 -10.01
N LYS A 239 8.87 5.01 -11.28
CA LYS A 239 9.32 3.93 -12.16
C LYS A 239 10.26 4.48 -13.23
N ASP A 240 11.38 3.80 -13.46
CA ASP A 240 12.35 4.11 -14.53
C ASP A 240 12.80 5.59 -14.54
N ASN A 241 13.13 6.16 -13.37
CA ASN A 241 13.48 7.58 -13.20
C ASN A 241 12.39 8.57 -13.68
N LYS A 242 11.12 8.14 -13.64
CA LYS A 242 9.92 8.96 -13.87
C LYS A 242 9.02 8.96 -12.64
N ILE A 243 8.33 10.08 -12.43
CA ILE A 243 7.34 10.24 -11.35
C ILE A 243 5.96 10.31 -11.99
N TYR A 244 5.13 9.28 -11.81
CA TYR A 244 3.73 9.30 -12.21
C TYR A 244 2.93 9.99 -11.12
N LEU A 245 2.32 11.12 -11.43
CA LEU A 245 1.78 12.05 -10.46
C LEU A 245 0.28 12.27 -10.65
N SER A 246 -0.49 12.13 -9.57
CA SER A 246 -1.87 12.57 -9.45
C SER A 246 -1.95 13.56 -8.29
N VAL A 247 -2.56 14.73 -8.50
CA VAL A 247 -2.61 15.77 -7.46
C VAL A 247 -4.06 16.04 -7.10
N TRP A 248 -4.36 16.04 -5.81
CA TRP A 248 -5.60 16.52 -5.26
C TRP A 248 -5.40 17.97 -4.80
N GLU A 249 -5.95 18.92 -5.56
CA GLU A 249 -5.81 20.34 -5.28
C GLU A 249 -6.89 20.84 -4.33
N ARG A 250 -6.45 21.67 -3.38
CA ARG A 250 -7.32 22.25 -2.34
C ARG A 250 -8.46 23.03 -2.97
N GLY A 251 -9.69 22.59 -2.71
CA GLY A 251 -10.93 23.25 -3.18
C GLY A 251 -11.37 22.87 -4.60
N VAL A 252 -10.58 22.04 -5.30
CA VAL A 252 -10.85 21.60 -6.68
C VAL A 252 -11.07 20.09 -6.76
N GLY A 253 -10.27 19.29 -6.04
CA GLY A 253 -10.27 17.83 -6.12
C GLY A 253 -9.13 17.29 -6.98
N LEU A 254 -9.27 16.07 -7.51
CA LEU A 254 -8.21 15.46 -8.32
C LEU A 254 -8.02 16.19 -9.66
N THR A 255 -6.84 16.76 -9.89
CA THR A 255 -6.48 17.48 -11.10
C THR A 255 -5.69 16.61 -12.07
N LEU A 256 -5.86 16.89 -13.36
CA LEU A 256 -5.24 16.11 -14.44
C LEU A 256 -3.77 16.52 -14.65
N ALA A 257 -3.35 17.72 -14.25
CA ALA A 257 -1.95 18.04 -14.01
C ALA A 257 -1.80 19.21 -13.04
N CYS A 258 -0.65 19.29 -12.37
CA CYS A 258 -0.35 20.38 -11.43
C CYS A 258 1.13 20.76 -11.53
N GLY A 259 1.43 21.96 -12.04
CA GLY A 259 2.82 22.40 -12.20
C GLY A 259 3.56 22.57 -10.87
N SER A 260 2.88 23.09 -9.84
CA SER A 260 3.46 23.21 -8.49
C SER A 260 3.60 21.82 -7.86
N GLY A 261 2.60 20.95 -8.02
CA GLY A 261 2.68 19.55 -7.60
C GLY A 261 3.87 18.80 -8.21
N ALA A 262 4.15 19.01 -9.51
CA ALA A 262 5.32 18.43 -10.17
C ALA A 262 6.64 18.86 -9.53
N CYS A 263 6.83 20.16 -9.29
CA CYS A 263 8.02 20.71 -8.63
C CYS A 263 8.20 20.15 -7.21
N ALA A 264 7.12 20.16 -6.42
CA ALA A 264 7.14 19.66 -5.05
C ALA A 264 7.46 18.16 -4.98
N SER A 265 6.81 17.34 -5.81
CA SER A 265 7.07 15.90 -5.86
C SER A 265 8.43 15.55 -6.44
N PHE A 266 8.93 16.29 -7.44
CA PHE A 266 10.28 16.09 -7.96
C PHE A 266 11.35 16.44 -6.91
N ALA A 267 11.26 17.61 -6.27
CA ALA A 267 12.20 18.01 -5.23
C ALA A 267 12.18 17.02 -4.05
N ALA A 268 10.99 16.58 -3.64
CA ALA A 268 10.80 15.54 -2.63
C ALA A 268 11.47 14.22 -3.02
N ALA A 269 11.24 13.73 -4.25
CA ALA A 269 11.80 12.48 -4.73
C ALA A 269 13.33 12.53 -4.84
N VAL A 270 13.89 13.65 -5.29
CA VAL A 270 15.35 13.87 -5.33
C VAL A 270 15.92 13.90 -3.92
N LYS A 271 15.27 14.60 -2.97
CA LYS A 271 15.70 14.69 -1.57
C LYS A 271 15.69 13.34 -0.86
N LEU A 272 14.71 12.50 -1.16
CA LEU A 272 14.59 11.14 -0.61
C LEU A 272 15.46 10.11 -1.36
N GLY A 273 16.13 10.50 -2.45
CA GLY A 273 17.00 9.61 -3.24
C GLY A 273 16.23 8.64 -4.15
N PHE A 274 14.96 8.91 -4.44
CA PHE A 274 14.11 8.06 -5.27
C PHE A 274 14.31 8.26 -6.78
N VAL A 275 14.74 9.45 -7.20
CA VAL A 275 15.01 9.78 -8.61
C VAL A 275 16.25 10.67 -8.75
N CYS A 276 16.85 10.66 -9.94
CA CYS A 276 17.97 11.52 -10.32
C CYS A 276 17.49 12.66 -11.24
N SER A 277 18.18 13.81 -11.21
CA SER A 277 18.00 14.89 -12.18
C SER A 277 18.82 14.62 -13.46
N PRO A 278 18.28 14.79 -14.68
CA PRO A 278 16.91 15.15 -15.01
C PRO A 278 15.91 14.01 -14.76
N CYS A 279 14.68 14.37 -14.39
CA CYS A 279 13.57 13.43 -14.22
C CYS A 279 12.35 13.91 -15.02
N GLU A 280 11.52 12.96 -15.45
CA GLU A 280 10.23 13.26 -16.08
C GLU A 280 9.09 13.05 -15.08
N VAL A 281 8.26 14.07 -14.86
CA VAL A 281 7.02 13.95 -14.09
C VAL A 281 5.86 13.75 -15.07
N VAL A 282 5.20 12.60 -14.99
CA VAL A 282 4.16 12.15 -15.92
C VAL A 282 2.79 12.32 -15.28
N PHE A 283 1.90 13.01 -15.98
CA PHE A 283 0.49 13.17 -15.64
C PHE A 283 -0.40 12.44 -16.67
N PRO A 284 -1.70 12.21 -16.37
CA PRO A 284 -2.64 11.61 -17.32
C PRO A 284 -2.73 12.28 -18.70
N ILE A 285 -2.40 13.58 -18.79
CA ILE A 285 -2.60 14.41 -20.00
C ILE A 285 -1.30 15.06 -20.52
N GLY A 286 -0.13 14.65 -20.01
CA GLY A 286 1.17 15.17 -20.46
C GLY A 286 2.28 14.98 -19.44
N SER A 287 3.51 15.35 -19.78
CA SER A 287 4.64 15.27 -18.86
C SER A 287 5.43 16.58 -18.77
N LEU A 288 6.17 16.73 -17.68
CA LEU A 288 7.08 17.84 -17.43
C LEU A 288 8.49 17.29 -17.23
N LYS A 289 9.45 17.87 -17.95
CA LYS A 289 10.87 17.59 -17.72
C LYS A 289 11.36 18.49 -16.60
N MET A 290 11.95 17.88 -15.58
CA MET A 290 12.41 18.54 -14.37
C MET A 290 13.94 18.49 -14.27
N LEU A 291 14.54 19.64 -13.96
CA LEU A 291 15.99 19.81 -13.84
C LEU A 291 16.32 20.50 -12.52
N LYS A 292 17.30 19.97 -11.77
CA LYS A 292 17.93 20.61 -10.61
C LYS A 292 19.16 21.42 -11.07
N GLN A 293 19.32 22.65 -10.59
CA GLN A 293 20.49 23.50 -10.86
C GLN A 293 21.45 23.50 -9.64
N GLU A 294 22.77 23.38 -9.86
CA GLU A 294 23.77 23.18 -8.79
C GLU A 294 24.56 24.44 -8.35
N GLU A 295 24.36 25.62 -8.96
CA GLU A 295 25.21 26.80 -8.67
C GLU A 295 24.62 27.77 -7.61
N ASN A 296 24.59 27.33 -6.34
CA ASN A 296 24.61 28.07 -5.04
C ASN A 296 23.84 27.30 -3.95
N PRO A 297 24.09 27.52 -2.63
CA PRO A 297 23.58 26.67 -1.53
C PRO A 297 22.06 26.78 -1.25
N SER A 298 21.25 27.01 -2.27
CA SER A 298 19.79 26.98 -2.24
C SER A 298 19.25 26.53 -3.60
N GLU A 299 18.49 25.44 -3.62
CA GLU A 299 18.14 24.64 -4.80
C GLU A 299 17.12 25.33 -5.74
N ASN A 300 17.53 25.71 -6.95
CA ASN A 300 16.62 26.19 -8.01
C ASN A 300 16.26 25.06 -9.00
N PHE A 301 15.01 25.06 -9.51
CA PHE A 301 14.47 24.01 -10.38
C PHE A 301 13.81 24.58 -11.64
N PHE A 302 14.09 23.98 -12.81
CA PHE A 302 13.47 24.33 -14.10
C PHE A 302 12.44 23.30 -14.54
N MET A 303 11.38 23.77 -15.19
CA MET A 303 10.43 22.96 -15.97
C MET A 303 10.63 23.20 -17.45
N THR A 304 10.77 22.18 -18.29
CA THR A 304 10.52 22.33 -19.73
C THR A 304 9.52 21.32 -20.27
N LYS A 305 8.78 21.74 -21.30
CA LYS A 305 7.75 20.93 -21.96
C LYS A 305 8.43 19.96 -22.93
N SER A 306 8.40 18.68 -22.59
CA SER A 306 8.51 17.60 -23.57
C SER A 306 7.09 17.24 -23.97
N GLN A 307 6.62 17.75 -25.11
CA GLN A 307 5.39 17.23 -25.70
C GLN A 307 5.79 15.96 -26.46
N GLN A 308 5.71 14.80 -25.81
CA GLN A 308 5.44 13.60 -26.58
C GLN A 308 3.93 13.52 -26.68
N VAL A 309 3.39 13.71 -27.87
CA VAL A 309 2.42 12.73 -28.35
C VAL A 309 2.58 12.78 -29.84
N ASN A 310 2.94 11.68 -30.49
CA ASN A 310 2.67 11.63 -31.91
C ASN A 310 1.51 10.71 -32.26
N GLN A 311 1.32 9.59 -31.55
CA GLN A 311 0.35 8.58 -31.99
C GLN A 311 -0.26 7.83 -30.79
N GLN A 312 -1.59 7.86 -30.63
CA GLN A 312 -2.32 7.11 -29.60
C GLN A 312 -3.51 6.34 -30.18
N VAL A 313 -3.70 5.08 -29.74
CA VAL A 313 -4.84 4.25 -30.15
C VAL A 313 -5.74 3.97 -28.95
N VAL A 314 -6.98 4.45 -28.99
CA VAL A 314 -8.02 4.20 -27.99
C VAL A 314 -8.92 3.07 -28.49
N THR A 315 -8.93 1.96 -27.76
CA THR A 315 -9.63 0.74 -28.18
C THR A 315 -10.91 0.54 -27.38
N PHE A 316 -12.05 0.39 -28.07
CA PHE A 316 -13.32 -0.02 -27.48
C PHE A 316 -13.71 -1.40 -28.01
N GLY A 317 -14.44 -2.18 -27.22
CA GLY A 317 -15.08 -3.40 -27.71
C GLY A 317 -14.34 -4.70 -27.40
N CYS A 318 -14.18 -5.54 -28.42
CA CYS A 318 -13.86 -6.96 -28.24
C CYS A 318 -12.37 -7.30 -28.40
N ARG A 319 -12.03 -8.57 -28.17
CA ARG A 319 -10.67 -9.12 -28.33
C ARG A 319 -10.10 -8.93 -29.75
N LEU A 320 -10.96 -8.94 -30.78
CA LEU A 320 -10.54 -8.61 -32.15
C LEU A 320 -10.13 -7.14 -32.29
N ASN A 321 -10.85 -6.20 -31.65
CA ASN A 321 -10.46 -4.80 -31.69
C ASN A 321 -9.09 -4.59 -31.02
N ILE A 322 -8.80 -5.32 -29.93
CA ILE A 322 -7.48 -5.29 -29.28
C ILE A 322 -6.39 -5.79 -30.24
N TYR A 323 -6.60 -6.93 -30.91
CA TYR A 323 -5.68 -7.46 -31.91
C TYR A 323 -5.45 -6.46 -33.06
N GLU A 324 -6.53 -5.92 -33.61
CA GLU A 324 -6.49 -4.95 -34.70
C GLU A 324 -5.82 -3.64 -34.27
N SER A 325 -5.98 -3.21 -33.01
CA SER A 325 -5.33 -1.99 -32.51
C SER A 325 -3.80 -2.07 -32.47
N GLU A 326 -3.22 -3.25 -32.29
CA GLU A 326 -1.76 -3.43 -32.43
C GLU A 326 -1.32 -3.27 -33.90
N ILE A 327 -2.16 -3.66 -34.87
CA ILE A 327 -1.93 -3.39 -36.30
C ILE A 327 -2.04 -1.89 -36.57
N ILE A 328 -3.06 -1.22 -36.00
CA ILE A 328 -3.24 0.24 -36.11
C ILE A 328 -2.02 0.97 -35.59
N LYS A 329 -1.48 0.59 -34.42
CA LYS A 329 -0.25 1.19 -33.86
C LYS A 329 0.93 1.06 -34.82
N ASN A 330 1.17 -0.13 -35.39
CA ASN A 330 2.24 -0.33 -36.37
C ASN A 330 2.03 0.51 -37.63
N ASN A 331 0.78 0.60 -38.11
CA ASN A 331 0.45 1.40 -39.29
C ASN A 331 0.66 2.90 -39.05
N LEU A 332 0.34 3.39 -37.85
CA LEU A 332 0.62 4.77 -37.47
C LEU A 332 2.14 5.04 -37.50
N ILE A 333 2.95 4.15 -36.92
CA ILE A 333 4.42 4.28 -36.92
C ILE A 333 4.95 4.36 -38.35
N LEU A 334 4.42 3.53 -39.26
CA LEU A 334 4.80 3.53 -40.67
C LEU A 334 4.30 4.76 -41.46
N SER A 335 3.26 5.44 -40.96
CA SER A 335 2.66 6.59 -41.64
C SER A 335 3.33 7.92 -41.27
N ASP A 336 4.25 7.93 -40.32
CA ASP A 336 5.01 9.11 -39.88
C ASP A 336 4.12 10.33 -39.54
N LEU A 337 2.96 10.05 -38.91
CA LEU A 337 1.99 11.07 -38.54
C LEU A 337 2.20 11.53 -37.09
N ASP A 338 2.11 12.84 -36.90
CA ASP A 338 2.29 13.49 -35.62
C ASP A 338 0.97 14.02 -35.05
N ASN A 339 0.83 14.00 -33.73
CA ASN A 339 -0.37 14.41 -33.00
C ASN A 339 -1.71 13.77 -33.48
N VAL A 340 -1.72 12.44 -33.70
CA VAL A 340 -2.88 11.68 -34.15
C VAL A 340 -3.44 10.75 -33.05
N MET A 341 -4.76 10.73 -32.91
CA MET A 341 -5.49 9.77 -32.08
C MET A 341 -6.44 8.92 -32.91
N VAL A 342 -6.34 7.60 -32.78
CA VAL A 342 -7.22 6.63 -33.46
C VAL A 342 -8.19 5.99 -32.47
N PHE A 343 -9.49 6.14 -32.70
CA PHE A 343 -10.55 5.51 -31.92
C PHE A 343 -11.08 4.27 -32.64
N ASN A 344 -10.72 3.08 -32.16
CA ASN A 344 -11.21 1.80 -32.69
C ASN A 344 -12.52 1.41 -31.97
N THR A 345 -13.65 1.71 -32.60
CA THR A 345 -15.00 1.70 -32.00
C THR A 345 -15.69 0.33 -32.03
N CYS A 346 -16.71 0.16 -31.19
CA CYS A 346 -17.51 -1.06 -31.08
C CYS A 346 -18.99 -0.79 -31.37
N ALA A 347 -19.63 -1.68 -32.16
CA ALA A 347 -21.05 -1.58 -32.53
C ALA A 347 -21.96 -2.59 -31.80
N VAL A 348 -21.47 -3.33 -30.81
CA VAL A 348 -22.28 -4.39 -30.18
C VAL A 348 -23.49 -3.81 -29.42
N THR A 349 -23.30 -2.72 -28.66
CA THR A 349 -24.38 -2.06 -27.88
C THR A 349 -24.39 -0.55 -28.10
N LYS A 350 -25.58 0.07 -28.02
CA LYS A 350 -25.72 1.55 -28.15
C LYS A 350 -24.90 2.29 -27.08
N GLU A 351 -24.70 1.67 -25.92
CA GLU A 351 -23.86 2.22 -24.86
C GLU A 351 -22.37 2.25 -25.23
N ALA A 352 -21.85 1.20 -25.89
CA ALA A 352 -20.47 1.18 -26.35
C ALA A 352 -20.19 2.30 -27.37
N GLU A 353 -21.13 2.53 -28.31
CA GLU A 353 -21.03 3.65 -29.25
C GLU A 353 -21.06 5.01 -28.56
N LYS A 354 -21.92 5.16 -27.54
CA LYS A 354 -22.00 6.38 -26.74
C LYS A 354 -20.69 6.66 -26.00
N GLN A 355 -20.09 5.65 -25.40
CA GLN A 355 -18.79 5.76 -24.73
C GLN A 355 -17.68 6.19 -25.69
N SER A 356 -17.63 5.59 -26.89
CA SER A 356 -16.66 6.00 -27.92
C SER A 356 -16.83 7.47 -28.30
N ARG A 357 -18.07 7.94 -28.52
CA ARG A 357 -18.35 9.35 -28.85
C ARG A 357 -17.97 10.30 -27.70
N GLN A 358 -18.25 9.93 -26.47
CA GLN A 358 -17.88 10.73 -25.30
C GLN A 358 -16.35 10.85 -25.18
N ALA A 359 -15.63 9.77 -25.42
CA ALA A 359 -14.18 9.77 -25.39
C ALA A 359 -13.56 10.61 -26.52
N ILE A 360 -14.14 10.57 -27.73
CA ILE A 360 -13.73 11.44 -28.85
C ILE A 360 -13.89 12.92 -28.48
N ARG A 361 -15.05 13.31 -27.96
CA ARG A 361 -15.31 14.69 -27.53
C ARG A 361 -14.33 15.14 -26.46
N LYS A 362 -14.10 14.29 -25.47
CA LYS A 362 -13.14 14.54 -24.40
C LYS A 362 -11.73 14.72 -24.97
N ALA A 363 -11.28 13.85 -25.87
CA ALA A 363 -9.95 13.97 -26.47
C ALA A 363 -9.75 15.25 -27.27
N LYS A 364 -10.73 15.68 -28.07
CA LYS A 364 -10.66 16.97 -28.80
C LYS A 364 -10.74 18.17 -27.85
N THR A 365 -11.45 18.04 -26.73
CA THR A 365 -11.49 19.07 -25.67
C THR A 365 -10.13 19.18 -24.98
N ASP A 366 -9.53 18.04 -24.62
CA ASP A 366 -8.26 17.96 -23.91
C ASP A 366 -7.07 18.36 -24.81
N ASN A 367 -7.16 18.11 -26.12
CA ASN A 367 -6.17 18.52 -27.13
C ASN A 367 -6.85 19.02 -28.42
N PRO A 368 -7.12 20.33 -28.54
CA PRO A 368 -7.83 20.90 -29.70
C PRO A 368 -7.13 20.69 -31.05
N ASN A 369 -5.81 20.56 -31.03
CA ASN A 369 -4.98 20.41 -32.23
C ASN A 369 -4.78 18.95 -32.65
N VAL A 370 -5.27 17.99 -31.87
CA VAL A 370 -5.14 16.56 -32.19
C VAL A 370 -5.97 16.20 -33.41
N GLN A 371 -5.41 15.44 -34.34
CA GLN A 371 -6.17 14.89 -35.44
C GLN A 371 -6.80 13.56 -35.01
N ILE A 372 -8.12 13.45 -35.16
CA ILE A 372 -8.88 12.29 -34.72
C ILE A 372 -9.31 11.44 -35.91
N ILE A 373 -8.87 10.18 -35.90
CA ILE A 373 -9.32 9.14 -36.82
C ILE A 373 -10.26 8.21 -36.07
N VAL A 374 -11.43 7.93 -36.63
CA VAL A 374 -12.40 6.97 -36.06
C VAL A 374 -12.52 5.76 -36.98
N THR A 375 -12.40 4.56 -36.41
CA THR A 375 -12.53 3.29 -37.13
C THR A 375 -13.28 2.25 -36.28
N GLY A 376 -13.34 0.99 -36.72
CA GLY A 376 -14.01 -0.12 -36.03
C GLY A 376 -15.46 -0.33 -36.47
N CYS A 377 -16.16 -1.28 -35.83
CA CYS A 377 -17.47 -1.72 -36.32
C CYS A 377 -18.54 -0.62 -36.32
N ALA A 378 -18.48 0.34 -35.39
CA ALA A 378 -19.49 1.40 -35.36
C ALA A 378 -19.28 2.41 -36.49
N ALA A 379 -18.02 2.75 -36.76
CA ALA A 379 -17.63 3.57 -37.91
C ALA A 379 -17.98 2.89 -39.24
N GLN A 380 -17.82 1.57 -39.35
CA GLN A 380 -18.23 0.80 -40.54
C GLN A 380 -19.74 0.80 -40.74
N ASN A 381 -20.52 0.56 -39.68
CA ASN A 381 -21.98 0.45 -39.77
C ASN A 381 -22.66 1.79 -40.04
N ASN A 382 -22.15 2.87 -39.45
CA ASN A 382 -22.75 4.19 -39.57
C ASN A 382 -21.66 5.29 -39.67
N PRO A 383 -20.95 5.36 -40.81
CA PRO A 383 -19.84 6.30 -40.98
C PRO A 383 -20.28 7.76 -40.89
N THR A 384 -21.44 8.09 -41.45
CA THR A 384 -22.02 9.44 -41.43
C THR A 384 -22.15 9.96 -40.01
N SER A 385 -22.60 9.11 -39.09
CA SER A 385 -22.80 9.51 -37.70
C SER A 385 -21.53 9.91 -36.93
N PHE A 386 -20.35 9.52 -37.41
CA PHE A 386 -19.05 9.96 -36.90
C PHE A 386 -18.45 11.07 -37.74
N LYS A 387 -18.68 11.07 -39.06
CA LYS A 387 -18.32 12.17 -39.96
C LYS A 387 -18.95 13.50 -39.53
N ASP A 388 -20.20 13.46 -39.07
CA ASP A 388 -20.95 14.66 -38.66
C ASP A 388 -20.50 15.20 -37.28
N MET A 389 -19.57 14.52 -36.60
CA MET A 389 -18.96 15.03 -35.38
C MET A 389 -17.87 16.04 -35.73
N ALA A 390 -18.00 17.28 -35.26
CA ALA A 390 -17.02 18.33 -35.50
C ALA A 390 -15.62 17.99 -34.97
N GLU A 391 -15.53 17.07 -34.02
CA GLU A 391 -14.28 16.62 -33.41
C GLU A 391 -13.51 15.60 -34.27
N VAL A 392 -14.15 14.99 -35.28
CA VAL A 392 -13.59 13.89 -36.07
C VAL A 392 -13.03 14.40 -37.40
N ASP A 393 -11.75 14.17 -37.63
CA ASP A 393 -11.06 14.62 -38.85
C ASP A 393 -11.15 13.57 -39.96
N LYS A 394 -11.14 12.27 -39.62
CA LYS A 394 -11.24 11.18 -40.59
C LYS A 394 -11.99 9.95 -40.07
N VAL A 395 -12.75 9.29 -40.94
CA VAL A 395 -13.43 8.01 -40.66
C VAL A 395 -12.87 6.93 -41.61
N ILE A 396 -12.39 5.82 -41.05
CA ILE A 396 -11.81 4.70 -41.81
C ILE A 396 -12.59 3.42 -41.52
N GLY A 397 -12.89 2.65 -42.56
CA GLY A 397 -13.62 1.39 -42.46
C GLY A 397 -12.81 0.27 -41.79
N ASN A 398 -13.48 -0.85 -41.55
CA ASN A 398 -12.92 -1.93 -40.74
C ASN A 398 -11.83 -2.74 -41.46
N THR A 399 -11.80 -2.69 -42.79
CA THR A 399 -10.75 -3.32 -43.63
C THR A 399 -9.62 -2.33 -43.89
N GLU A 400 -9.99 -1.09 -44.19
CA GLU A 400 -9.07 0.00 -44.57
C GLU A 400 -8.09 0.32 -43.44
N LYS A 401 -8.51 0.18 -42.18
CA LYS A 401 -7.62 0.40 -41.01
C LYS A 401 -6.39 -0.52 -40.98
N LEU A 402 -6.41 -1.62 -41.73
CA LEU A 402 -5.32 -2.58 -41.78
C LEU A 402 -4.20 -2.13 -42.73
N LEU A 403 -4.43 -1.13 -43.58
CA LEU A 403 -3.45 -0.62 -44.54
C LEU A 403 -2.90 0.76 -44.11
N PRO A 404 -1.57 0.96 -44.08
CA PRO A 404 -0.96 2.25 -43.72
C PRO A 404 -1.42 3.43 -44.60
N THR A 405 -1.68 3.17 -45.89
CA THR A 405 -2.04 4.19 -46.89
C THR A 405 -3.29 5.00 -46.53
N HIS A 406 -4.19 4.46 -45.71
CA HIS A 406 -5.44 5.12 -45.34
C HIS A 406 -5.31 6.07 -44.15
N TYR A 407 -4.17 6.14 -43.47
CA TYR A 407 -4.00 7.00 -42.28
C TYR A 407 -3.68 8.46 -42.63
N HIS A 408 -3.14 8.74 -43.83
CA HIS A 408 -2.83 10.11 -44.24
C HIS A 408 -4.09 10.96 -44.48
N PHE A 409 -4.04 12.25 -44.14
CA PHE A 409 -5.16 13.19 -44.30
C PHE A 409 -5.29 13.79 -45.72
N ASN A 410 -4.40 13.40 -46.64
CA ASN A 410 -4.46 13.81 -48.04
C ASN A 410 -5.45 12.91 -48.79
N GLY A 411 -6.71 13.34 -48.92
CA GLY A 411 -7.75 12.59 -49.64
C GLY A 411 -9.14 12.72 -49.03
N GLU A 412 -9.99 11.71 -49.22
CA GLU A 412 -11.34 11.71 -48.65
C GLU A 412 -11.33 11.54 -47.13
N ASN A 413 -12.14 12.34 -46.43
CA ASN A 413 -12.28 12.28 -44.97
C ASN A 413 -13.10 11.07 -44.49
N VAL A 414 -13.78 10.35 -45.40
CA VAL A 414 -14.50 9.11 -45.10
C VAL A 414 -14.09 8.06 -46.11
N VAL A 415 -13.36 7.05 -45.66
CA VAL A 415 -12.89 5.93 -46.48
C VAL A 415 -13.45 4.63 -45.90
N VAL A 416 -14.65 4.25 -46.36
CA VAL A 416 -15.38 3.08 -45.86
C VAL A 416 -15.95 2.33 -47.06
N ASN A 417 -15.36 1.18 -47.40
CA ASN A 417 -15.86 0.33 -48.49
C ASN A 417 -16.95 -0.63 -48.00
N ASP A 418 -17.61 -1.30 -48.96
CA ASP A 418 -18.57 -2.36 -48.67
C ASP A 418 -17.87 -3.55 -47.99
N ILE A 419 -18.17 -3.77 -46.71
CA ILE A 419 -17.59 -4.87 -45.94
C ILE A 419 -18.03 -6.25 -46.45
N MET A 420 -19.13 -6.33 -47.21
CA MET A 420 -19.65 -7.59 -47.74
C MET A 420 -18.86 -8.10 -48.95
N SER A 421 -18.10 -7.23 -49.64
CA SER A 421 -17.26 -7.62 -50.78
C SER A 421 -15.91 -8.21 -50.37
N VAL A 422 -15.58 -8.22 -49.08
CA VAL A 422 -14.29 -8.70 -48.56
C VAL A 422 -14.29 -10.23 -48.47
N THR A 423 -13.33 -10.88 -49.14
CA THR A 423 -13.20 -12.33 -49.24
C THR A 423 -12.04 -12.93 -48.43
N GLU A 424 -11.03 -12.14 -48.06
CA GLU A 424 -9.83 -12.64 -47.37
C GLU A 424 -9.55 -11.88 -46.05
N THR A 425 -8.78 -12.51 -45.15
CA THR A 425 -8.22 -11.85 -43.97
C THR A 425 -6.86 -11.25 -44.28
N ALA A 426 -6.58 -10.04 -43.81
CA ALA A 426 -5.24 -9.47 -43.94
C ALA A 426 -4.25 -10.21 -43.02
N ASN A 427 -3.15 -10.71 -43.59
CA ASN A 427 -2.17 -11.57 -42.91
C ASN A 427 -1.11 -10.75 -42.16
N HIS A 428 -1.52 -9.94 -41.18
CA HIS A 428 -0.58 -9.14 -40.39
C HIS A 428 0.04 -9.94 -39.24
N LEU A 429 1.37 -10.07 -39.25
CA LEU A 429 2.13 -10.76 -38.22
C LEU A 429 2.45 -9.82 -37.04
N ILE A 430 1.80 -10.04 -35.90
CA ILE A 430 2.02 -9.27 -34.67
C ILE A 430 3.11 -9.94 -33.82
N SER A 431 4.10 -9.16 -33.38
CA SER A 431 5.18 -9.63 -32.51
C SER A 431 4.89 -9.41 -31.02
N HIS A 432 4.24 -8.31 -30.64
CA HIS A 432 4.14 -7.92 -29.23
C HIS A 432 2.76 -7.31 -28.90
N PHE A 433 2.31 -7.56 -27.67
CA PHE A 433 1.15 -6.94 -27.02
C PHE A 433 1.63 -6.24 -25.76
N GLU A 434 1.65 -4.92 -25.81
CA GLU A 434 2.14 -4.09 -24.72
C GLU A 434 1.31 -4.28 -23.44
N GLY A 435 1.97 -4.58 -22.33
CA GLY A 435 1.36 -4.69 -20.99
C GLY A 435 0.45 -5.89 -20.76
N LYS A 436 0.47 -6.92 -21.63
CA LYS A 436 -0.38 -8.12 -21.49
C LYS A 436 0.42 -9.40 -21.28
N SER A 437 -0.03 -10.25 -20.36
CA SER A 437 0.53 -11.59 -20.11
C SER A 437 0.07 -12.65 -21.12
N ARG A 438 -0.96 -12.36 -21.93
CA ARG A 438 -1.51 -13.24 -22.98
C ARG A 438 -1.50 -12.55 -24.33
N ALA A 439 -1.24 -13.32 -25.38
CA ALA A 439 -1.36 -12.85 -26.76
C ALA A 439 -2.72 -13.22 -27.36
N PHE A 440 -3.38 -12.28 -28.04
CA PHE A 440 -4.59 -12.55 -28.80
C PHE A 440 -4.23 -12.81 -30.25
N MET A 441 -4.80 -13.86 -30.83
CA MET A 441 -4.49 -14.27 -32.19
C MET A 441 -5.77 -14.48 -32.99
N GLN A 442 -5.97 -13.67 -34.03
CA GLN A 442 -7.10 -13.83 -34.93
C GLN A 442 -6.93 -15.10 -35.75
N VAL A 443 -7.93 -15.98 -35.70
CA VAL A 443 -8.01 -17.18 -36.56
C VAL A 443 -9.20 -17.12 -37.52
N GLN A 444 -10.19 -16.26 -37.23
CA GLN A 444 -11.43 -16.11 -37.98
C GLN A 444 -11.95 -14.67 -37.80
N ASN A 445 -12.60 -14.09 -38.82
CA ASN A 445 -13.26 -12.78 -38.74
C ASN A 445 -14.55 -12.76 -39.60
N GLY A 446 -15.46 -11.83 -39.30
CA GLY A 446 -16.79 -11.79 -39.90
C GLY A 446 -17.67 -12.96 -39.47
N CYS A 447 -18.91 -13.04 -39.96
CA CYS A 447 -19.79 -14.14 -39.59
C CYS A 447 -20.84 -14.37 -40.67
N ASN A 448 -21.09 -15.63 -41.03
CA ASN A 448 -22.16 -16.01 -41.96
C ASN A 448 -23.49 -16.21 -41.25
N HIS A 449 -23.46 -16.40 -39.93
CA HIS A 449 -24.67 -16.60 -39.14
C HIS A 449 -25.41 -15.27 -38.91
N ARG A 450 -26.71 -15.26 -39.23
CA ARG A 450 -27.57 -14.06 -39.20
C ARG A 450 -28.52 -14.09 -37.99
N CYS A 451 -27.94 -14.05 -36.79
CA CYS A 451 -28.69 -13.85 -35.54
C CYS A 451 -29.58 -12.62 -35.65
N THR A 452 -30.84 -12.71 -35.21
CA THR A 452 -31.84 -11.64 -35.43
C THR A 452 -31.53 -10.34 -34.69
N PHE A 453 -30.65 -10.36 -33.69
CA PHE A 453 -30.21 -9.20 -32.92
C PHE A 453 -28.83 -8.67 -33.31
N CYS A 454 -28.07 -9.40 -34.13
CA CYS A 454 -26.65 -9.14 -34.31
C CYS A 454 -26.39 -8.19 -35.48
N ILE A 455 -25.71 -7.08 -35.22
CA ILE A 455 -25.29 -6.11 -36.24
C ILE A 455 -23.89 -6.41 -36.81
N ILE A 456 -23.15 -7.37 -36.23
CA ILE A 456 -21.76 -7.65 -36.58
C ILE A 456 -21.53 -8.01 -38.06
N PRO A 457 -22.42 -8.77 -38.74
CA PRO A 457 -22.25 -9.01 -40.18
C PRO A 457 -22.12 -7.75 -41.02
N TYR A 458 -22.81 -6.67 -40.65
CA TYR A 458 -22.76 -5.38 -41.35
C TYR A 458 -21.49 -4.57 -41.03
N GLY A 459 -20.78 -4.91 -39.96
CA GLY A 459 -19.55 -4.23 -39.54
C GLY A 459 -18.26 -5.00 -39.82
N ARG A 460 -18.36 -6.31 -40.05
CA ARG A 460 -17.22 -7.22 -40.28
C ARG A 460 -17.37 -8.11 -41.51
N GLY A 461 -18.53 -8.14 -42.16
CA GLY A 461 -18.78 -8.93 -43.37
C GLY A 461 -18.97 -10.42 -43.10
N ASN A 462 -18.86 -11.21 -44.19
CA ASN A 462 -18.97 -12.67 -44.17
C ASN A 462 -17.81 -13.34 -43.43
N SER A 463 -18.00 -14.59 -43.01
CA SER A 463 -16.96 -15.39 -42.33
C SER A 463 -15.75 -15.57 -43.24
N ARG A 464 -14.57 -15.31 -42.70
CA ARG A 464 -13.26 -15.49 -43.35
C ARG A 464 -12.29 -16.09 -42.36
N SER A 465 -11.50 -17.04 -42.81
CA SER A 465 -10.64 -17.89 -41.98
C SER A 465 -9.18 -17.67 -42.33
N VAL A 466 -8.31 -17.64 -41.31
CA VAL A 466 -6.86 -17.46 -41.52
C VAL A 466 -6.23 -18.80 -41.93
N PRO A 467 -5.44 -18.89 -43.01
CA PRO A 467 -4.79 -20.14 -43.40
C PRO A 467 -3.86 -20.70 -42.31
N ILE A 468 -3.86 -22.04 -42.16
CA ILE A 468 -3.11 -22.74 -41.09
C ILE A 468 -1.61 -22.39 -41.09
N GLY A 469 -0.99 -22.21 -42.26
CA GLY A 469 0.43 -21.84 -42.35
C GLY A 469 0.73 -20.52 -41.65
N VAL A 470 -0.12 -19.51 -41.87
CA VAL A 470 -0.02 -18.19 -41.21
C VAL A 470 -0.26 -18.33 -39.71
N ILE A 471 -1.22 -19.19 -39.32
CA ILE A 471 -1.49 -19.47 -37.90
C ILE A 471 -0.23 -20.05 -37.21
N VAL A 472 0.42 -21.03 -37.84
CA VAL A 472 1.62 -21.66 -37.26
C VAL A 472 2.77 -20.66 -37.16
N GLU A 473 3.00 -19.85 -38.19
CA GLU A 473 4.08 -18.86 -38.21
C GLU A 473 3.91 -17.81 -37.10
N GLN A 474 2.71 -17.22 -37.02
CA GLN A 474 2.42 -16.21 -36.01
C GLN A 474 2.46 -16.80 -34.59
N LEU A 475 1.97 -18.03 -34.40
CA LEU A 475 2.00 -18.69 -33.09
C LEU A 475 3.45 -18.88 -32.61
N ARG A 476 4.36 -19.35 -33.47
CA ARG A 476 5.78 -19.48 -33.13
C ARG A 476 6.42 -18.15 -32.76
N LYS A 477 6.10 -17.09 -33.49
CA LYS A 477 6.60 -15.74 -33.20
C LYS A 477 6.18 -15.26 -31.81
N LEU A 478 4.93 -15.51 -31.42
CA LEU A 478 4.43 -15.16 -30.09
C LEU A 478 5.12 -15.97 -28.98
N ILE A 479 5.31 -17.28 -29.18
CA ILE A 479 6.01 -18.13 -28.21
C ILE A 479 7.47 -17.68 -28.05
N GLN A 480 8.16 -17.38 -29.16
CA GLN A 480 9.53 -16.84 -29.14
C GLN A 480 9.65 -15.52 -28.37
N ASN A 481 8.59 -14.71 -28.38
CA ASN A 481 8.52 -13.45 -27.63
C ASN A 481 8.07 -13.63 -26.16
N GLY A 482 8.03 -14.87 -25.66
CA GLY A 482 7.81 -15.17 -24.24
C GLY A 482 6.35 -15.35 -23.83
N TYR A 483 5.40 -15.39 -24.76
CA TYR A 483 4.00 -15.66 -24.43
C TYR A 483 3.78 -17.14 -24.09
N ASN A 484 3.47 -17.43 -22.82
CA ASN A 484 3.14 -18.77 -22.36
C ASN A 484 1.66 -19.15 -22.59
N GLU A 485 0.78 -18.17 -22.89
CA GLU A 485 -0.63 -18.40 -23.22
C GLU A 485 -1.08 -17.57 -24.43
N VAL A 486 -1.70 -18.24 -25.40
CA VAL A 486 -2.26 -17.64 -26.61
C VAL A 486 -3.76 -17.87 -26.67
N VAL A 487 -4.51 -16.83 -27.05
CA VAL A 487 -5.98 -16.86 -27.15
C VAL A 487 -6.40 -16.80 -28.61
N PHE A 488 -6.98 -17.89 -29.13
CA PHE A 488 -7.58 -17.91 -30.47
C PHE A 488 -8.88 -17.12 -30.47
N THR A 489 -8.89 -16.02 -31.21
CA THR A 489 -9.98 -15.07 -31.26
C THR A 489 -10.61 -15.02 -32.65
N GLY A 490 -11.91 -14.76 -32.67
CA GLY A 490 -12.70 -14.52 -33.87
C GLY A 490 -14.10 -14.03 -33.52
N VAL A 491 -14.94 -13.86 -34.52
CA VAL A 491 -16.37 -13.56 -34.30
C VAL A 491 -17.14 -14.84 -34.04
N ASP A 492 -16.86 -15.89 -34.82
CA ASP A 492 -17.41 -17.23 -34.69
C ASP A 492 -16.32 -18.25 -35.07
N ILE A 493 -15.44 -18.59 -34.13
CA ILE A 493 -14.24 -19.39 -34.42
C ILE A 493 -14.56 -20.83 -34.82
N THR A 494 -15.72 -21.36 -34.41
CA THR A 494 -16.14 -22.72 -34.77
C THR A 494 -16.53 -22.83 -36.25
N ALA A 495 -16.89 -21.70 -36.87
CA ALA A 495 -17.18 -21.60 -38.30
C ALA A 495 -15.92 -21.46 -39.18
N TYR A 496 -14.75 -21.82 -38.65
CA TYR A 496 -13.47 -21.80 -39.37
C TYR A 496 -13.45 -22.80 -40.52
N GLY A 497 -12.97 -22.34 -41.67
CA GLY A 497 -12.48 -23.18 -42.77
C GLY A 497 -13.37 -23.38 -44.01
N PRO A 498 -14.71 -23.20 -44.03
CA PRO A 498 -15.51 -23.36 -45.25
C PRO A 498 -15.02 -22.55 -46.45
N ASP A 499 -14.38 -21.40 -46.20
CA ASP A 499 -13.81 -20.49 -47.19
C ASP A 499 -12.39 -20.88 -47.67
N LEU A 500 -11.75 -21.87 -47.03
CA LEU A 500 -10.39 -22.31 -47.36
C LEU A 500 -10.37 -23.55 -48.28
N PRO A 501 -9.30 -23.73 -49.09
CA PRO A 501 -9.13 -24.93 -49.90
C PRO A 501 -9.19 -26.23 -49.07
N GLY A 502 -10.03 -27.17 -49.50
CA GLY A 502 -10.26 -28.44 -48.79
C GLY A 502 -11.15 -28.33 -47.55
N SER A 503 -11.69 -27.14 -47.27
CA SER A 503 -12.66 -26.85 -46.21
C SER A 503 -12.34 -27.51 -44.86
N PRO A 504 -11.13 -27.31 -44.31
CA PRO A 504 -10.71 -27.95 -43.06
C PRO A 504 -11.59 -27.50 -41.90
N THR A 505 -12.01 -28.42 -41.03
CA THR A 505 -12.80 -28.05 -39.84
C THR A 505 -11.92 -27.34 -38.80
N PHE A 506 -12.55 -26.62 -37.87
CA PHE A 506 -11.85 -26.02 -36.73
C PHE A 506 -11.07 -27.06 -35.90
N ALA A 507 -11.64 -28.24 -35.70
CA ALA A 507 -10.99 -29.36 -35.01
C ALA A 507 -9.71 -29.80 -35.73
N GLN A 508 -9.77 -29.97 -37.05
CA GLN A 508 -8.61 -30.34 -37.87
C GLN A 508 -7.52 -29.28 -37.83
N MET A 509 -7.90 -28.00 -37.85
CA MET A 509 -6.94 -26.90 -37.69
C MET A 509 -6.24 -26.97 -36.33
N LEU A 510 -6.99 -27.05 -35.22
CA LEU A 510 -6.42 -27.15 -33.87
C LEU A 510 -5.47 -28.34 -33.74
N LYS A 511 -5.91 -29.52 -34.19
CA LYS A 511 -5.11 -30.75 -34.16
C LYS A 511 -3.79 -30.61 -34.91
N ARG A 512 -3.82 -29.97 -36.09
CA ARG A 512 -2.60 -29.71 -36.90
C ARG A 512 -1.69 -28.70 -36.22
N VAL A 513 -2.24 -27.59 -35.71
CA VAL A 513 -1.45 -26.55 -35.03
C VAL A 513 -0.74 -27.12 -33.80
N ILE A 514 -1.46 -27.83 -32.93
CA ILE A 514 -0.90 -28.42 -31.70
C ILE A 514 0.17 -29.47 -32.04
N LYS A 515 -0.03 -30.24 -33.12
CA LYS A 515 0.98 -31.21 -33.59
C LYS A 515 2.24 -30.54 -34.16
N ILE A 516 2.10 -29.40 -34.83
CA ILE A 516 3.21 -28.70 -35.51
C ILE A 516 3.98 -27.77 -34.55
N VAL A 517 3.31 -27.29 -33.50
CA VAL A 517 3.85 -26.35 -32.49
C VAL A 517 3.74 -26.98 -31.09
N PRO A 518 4.49 -28.08 -30.81
CA PRO A 518 4.45 -28.76 -29.52
C PRO A 518 4.94 -27.87 -28.36
N GLU A 519 5.70 -26.81 -28.64
CA GLU A 519 6.17 -25.82 -27.68
C GLU A 519 5.07 -24.91 -27.10
N LEU A 520 3.84 -24.94 -27.65
CA LEU A 520 2.70 -24.21 -27.12
C LEU A 520 2.28 -24.77 -25.76
N LYS A 521 2.42 -23.98 -24.70
CA LYS A 521 2.02 -24.39 -23.34
C LYS A 521 0.51 -24.29 -23.11
N ARG A 522 -0.06 -23.11 -23.34
CA ARG A 522 -1.49 -22.85 -23.12
C ARG A 522 -2.16 -22.20 -24.33
N LEU A 523 -3.27 -22.80 -24.75
CA LEU A 523 -4.16 -22.33 -25.80
C LEU A 523 -5.55 -22.13 -25.20
N ARG A 524 -6.04 -20.90 -25.21
CA ARG A 524 -7.41 -20.59 -24.82
C ARG A 524 -8.25 -20.30 -26.05
N LEU A 525 -9.45 -20.85 -26.08
CA LEU A 525 -10.42 -20.58 -27.13
C LEU A 525 -11.31 -19.41 -26.70
N SER A 526 -11.60 -18.50 -27.64
CA SER A 526 -12.64 -17.49 -27.44
C SER A 526 -14.05 -18.10 -27.53
N SER A 527 -15.08 -17.29 -27.75
CA SER A 527 -16.46 -17.76 -27.74
C SER A 527 -16.71 -18.85 -28.78
N ILE A 528 -17.28 -19.98 -28.36
CA ILE A 528 -17.63 -21.13 -29.22
C ILE A 528 -19.15 -21.27 -29.35
N ASP A 529 -19.62 -21.75 -30.51
CA ASP A 529 -21.01 -22.16 -30.70
C ASP A 529 -21.14 -23.67 -30.46
N VAL A 530 -21.92 -24.05 -29.44
CA VAL A 530 -22.08 -25.47 -29.04
C VAL A 530 -22.69 -26.29 -30.18
N ALA A 531 -23.47 -25.68 -31.06
CA ALA A 531 -24.07 -26.38 -32.20
C ALA A 531 -23.04 -26.84 -33.24
N GLU A 532 -21.82 -26.29 -33.24
CA GLU A 532 -20.75 -26.63 -34.19
C GLU A 532 -19.67 -27.53 -33.58
N ILE A 533 -19.86 -27.99 -32.34
CA ILE A 533 -18.91 -28.89 -31.69
C ILE A 533 -19.15 -30.32 -32.18
N ASP A 534 -18.31 -30.77 -33.11
CA ASP A 534 -18.23 -32.16 -33.54
C ASP A 534 -17.47 -33.03 -32.52
N ASP A 535 -17.50 -34.36 -32.72
CA ASP A 535 -16.83 -35.31 -31.83
C ASP A 535 -15.30 -35.10 -31.78
N GLU A 536 -14.68 -34.64 -32.87
CA GLU A 536 -13.24 -34.39 -32.91
C GLU A 536 -12.87 -33.16 -32.07
N LEU A 537 -13.62 -32.05 -32.20
CA LEU A 537 -13.45 -30.86 -31.39
C LEU A 537 -13.73 -31.15 -29.92
N PHE A 538 -14.80 -31.91 -29.62
CA PHE A 538 -15.12 -32.32 -28.27
C PHE A 538 -13.97 -33.11 -27.64
N ASN A 539 -13.40 -34.09 -28.37
CA ASN A 539 -12.26 -34.87 -27.90
C ASN A 539 -11.02 -34.00 -27.67
N LEU A 540 -10.75 -33.03 -28.54
CA LEU A 540 -9.66 -32.08 -28.33
C LEU A 540 -9.86 -31.28 -27.03
N MET A 541 -11.07 -30.74 -26.82
CA MET A 541 -11.42 -29.96 -25.63
C MET A 541 -11.35 -30.79 -24.34
N ALA A 542 -11.71 -32.07 -24.41
CA ALA A 542 -11.73 -32.98 -23.28
C ALA A 542 -10.32 -33.44 -22.87
N TYR A 543 -9.47 -33.79 -23.83
CA TYR A 543 -8.24 -34.55 -23.56
C TYR A 543 -6.93 -33.82 -23.87
N THR A 544 -6.97 -32.66 -24.54
CA THR A 544 -5.73 -31.97 -24.94
C THR A 544 -5.26 -31.02 -23.83
N PRO A 545 -4.10 -31.26 -23.18
CA PRO A 545 -3.63 -30.45 -22.06
C PRO A 545 -3.39 -28.98 -22.44
N GLN A 546 -2.88 -28.73 -23.65
CA GLN A 546 -2.64 -27.38 -24.14
C GLN A 546 -3.94 -26.57 -24.21
N ILE A 547 -5.10 -27.19 -24.43
CA ILE A 547 -6.38 -26.47 -24.49
C ILE A 547 -6.87 -26.19 -23.08
N MET A 548 -6.99 -24.92 -22.73
CA MET A 548 -7.36 -24.49 -21.38
C MET A 548 -8.79 -24.89 -21.02
N PRO A 549 -9.04 -25.37 -19.78
CA PRO A 549 -10.33 -25.88 -19.30
C PRO A 549 -11.32 -24.75 -18.97
N HIS A 550 -11.48 -23.79 -19.87
CA HIS A 550 -12.43 -22.69 -19.75
C HIS A 550 -13.01 -22.40 -21.13
N PHE A 551 -14.29 -22.69 -21.29
CA PHE A 551 -14.99 -22.55 -22.58
C PHE A 551 -16.10 -21.51 -22.47
N HIS A 552 -15.99 -20.45 -23.26
CA HIS A 552 -17.01 -19.40 -23.32
C HIS A 552 -18.03 -19.74 -24.40
N ILE A 553 -19.30 -19.87 -24.03
CA ILE A 553 -20.37 -20.33 -24.92
C ILE A 553 -21.19 -19.14 -25.40
N SER A 554 -21.43 -19.09 -26.72
CA SER A 554 -22.34 -18.13 -27.35
C SER A 554 -23.81 -18.51 -27.07
N LEU A 555 -24.25 -18.46 -25.81
CA LEU A 555 -25.54 -19.00 -25.35
C LEU A 555 -26.73 -18.11 -25.73
N GLN A 556 -26.64 -16.82 -25.39
CA GLN A 556 -27.62 -15.74 -25.57
C GLN A 556 -28.89 -15.84 -24.73
N ALA A 557 -29.54 -17.00 -24.63
CA ALA A 557 -30.73 -17.23 -23.80
C ALA A 557 -30.85 -18.70 -23.39
N GLY A 558 -31.78 -19.03 -22.48
CA GLY A 558 -32.04 -20.41 -22.05
C GLY A 558 -33.44 -20.93 -22.33
N ASP A 559 -34.25 -20.21 -23.08
CA ASP A 559 -35.58 -20.62 -23.51
C ASP A 559 -35.60 -20.95 -25.01
N ASP A 560 -36.16 -22.10 -25.39
CA ASP A 560 -36.13 -22.59 -26.77
C ASP A 560 -36.88 -21.68 -27.74
N MET A 561 -37.97 -21.03 -27.30
CA MET A 561 -38.69 -20.10 -28.16
C MET A 561 -37.87 -18.83 -28.40
N ILE A 562 -37.21 -18.32 -27.36
CA ILE A 562 -36.32 -17.16 -27.49
C ILE A 562 -35.09 -17.51 -28.33
N LEU A 563 -34.44 -18.65 -28.11
CA LEU A 563 -33.32 -19.14 -28.93
C LEU A 563 -33.72 -19.27 -30.40
N LYS A 564 -34.90 -19.83 -30.70
CA LYS A 564 -35.45 -19.92 -32.06
C LYS A 564 -35.68 -18.53 -32.68
N ARG A 565 -36.25 -17.58 -31.93
CA ARG A 565 -36.45 -16.19 -32.39
C ARG A 565 -35.13 -15.43 -32.58
N MET A 566 -34.12 -15.76 -31.79
CA MET A 566 -32.74 -15.28 -31.94
C MET A 566 -32.04 -15.90 -33.16
N LYS A 567 -32.61 -16.95 -33.76
CA LYS A 567 -32.02 -17.82 -34.78
C LYS A 567 -30.79 -18.60 -34.31
N ARG A 568 -30.71 -18.98 -33.03
CA ARG A 568 -29.61 -19.84 -32.55
C ARG A 568 -29.73 -21.26 -33.13
N ARG A 569 -28.57 -21.91 -33.29
CA ARG A 569 -28.45 -23.27 -33.86
C ARG A 569 -28.60 -24.37 -32.81
N HIS A 570 -28.49 -24.01 -31.53
CA HIS A 570 -28.68 -24.89 -30.39
C HIS A 570 -30.02 -24.61 -29.68
N ASN A 571 -30.50 -25.61 -28.96
CA ASN A 571 -31.57 -25.47 -27.98
C ASN A 571 -31.02 -25.52 -26.55
N ARG A 572 -31.88 -25.37 -25.54
CA ARG A 572 -31.51 -25.44 -24.13
C ARG A 572 -30.79 -26.74 -23.78
N GLN A 573 -31.35 -27.88 -24.19
CA GLN A 573 -30.86 -29.20 -23.81
C GLN A 573 -29.47 -29.48 -24.38
N THR A 574 -29.20 -29.05 -25.62
CA THR A 574 -27.88 -29.16 -26.26
C THR A 574 -26.77 -28.55 -25.40
N VAL A 575 -27.04 -27.42 -24.76
CA VAL A 575 -26.05 -26.73 -23.91
C VAL A 575 -25.84 -27.47 -22.60
N ILE A 576 -26.92 -27.94 -21.96
CA ILE A 576 -26.86 -28.72 -20.72
C ILE A 576 -26.06 -30.00 -20.94
N ASP A 577 -26.40 -30.76 -21.99
CA ASP A 577 -25.75 -32.03 -22.32
C ASP A 577 -24.26 -31.83 -22.60
N PHE A 578 -23.90 -30.80 -23.36
CA PHE A 578 -22.52 -30.45 -23.64
C PHE A 578 -21.73 -30.15 -22.35
N CYS A 579 -22.26 -29.27 -21.49
CA CYS A 579 -21.59 -28.90 -20.24
C CYS A 579 -21.45 -30.10 -19.29
N HIS A 580 -22.49 -30.93 -19.17
CA HIS A 580 -22.48 -32.11 -18.31
C HIS A 580 -21.48 -33.16 -18.81
N LYS A 581 -21.53 -33.48 -20.11
CA LYS A 581 -20.62 -34.45 -20.73
C LYS A 581 -19.17 -34.02 -20.58
N LEU A 582 -18.84 -32.76 -20.90
CA LEU A 582 -17.46 -32.29 -20.80
C LEU A 582 -16.97 -32.24 -19.36
N ARG A 583 -17.81 -31.82 -18.39
CA ARG A 583 -17.43 -31.82 -16.97
C ARG A 583 -17.24 -33.23 -16.41
N SER A 584 -18.01 -34.22 -16.86
CA SER A 584 -17.83 -35.61 -16.44
C SER A 584 -16.45 -36.17 -16.80
N ILE A 585 -15.87 -35.68 -17.89
CA ILE A 585 -14.54 -36.09 -18.38
C ILE A 585 -13.44 -35.17 -17.83
N ARG A 586 -13.72 -33.86 -17.71
CA ARG A 586 -12.79 -32.83 -17.26
C ARG A 586 -13.39 -32.05 -16.06
N PRO A 587 -13.35 -32.60 -14.83
CA PRO A 587 -14.06 -32.05 -13.67
C PRO A 587 -13.73 -30.60 -13.32
N GLY A 588 -12.51 -30.15 -13.60
CA GLY A 588 -12.04 -28.78 -13.35
C GLY A 588 -12.51 -27.74 -14.37
N VAL A 589 -13.27 -28.14 -15.40
CA VAL A 589 -13.72 -27.23 -16.47
C VAL A 589 -14.67 -26.15 -15.96
N SER A 590 -14.47 -24.94 -16.45
CA SER A 590 -15.38 -23.81 -16.25
C SER A 590 -16.03 -23.38 -17.55
N PHE A 591 -17.22 -22.80 -17.42
CA PHE A 591 -17.99 -22.30 -18.55
C PHE A 591 -18.33 -20.83 -18.36
N GLY A 592 -18.02 -20.06 -19.39
CA GLY A 592 -18.54 -18.71 -19.56
C GLY A 592 -19.72 -18.68 -20.52
N ALA A 593 -20.58 -17.68 -20.41
CA ALA A 593 -21.67 -17.50 -21.36
C ALA A 593 -22.11 -16.04 -21.50
N ASP A 594 -22.41 -15.64 -22.73
CA ASP A 594 -23.11 -14.37 -23.00
C ASP A 594 -24.62 -14.58 -22.88
N ILE A 595 -25.33 -13.71 -22.14
CA ILE A 595 -26.79 -13.78 -21.99
C ILE A 595 -27.41 -12.41 -22.22
N ILE A 596 -28.43 -12.36 -23.09
CA ILE A 596 -29.21 -11.18 -23.41
C ILE A 596 -30.54 -11.23 -22.65
N ALA A 597 -30.72 -10.32 -21.68
CA ALA A 597 -31.93 -10.25 -20.88
C ALA A 597 -33.00 -9.36 -21.53
N GLY A 598 -34.24 -9.85 -21.57
CA GLY A 598 -35.37 -9.09 -22.09
C GLY A 598 -35.31 -8.94 -23.60
N PHE A 599 -34.96 -10.02 -24.31
CA PHE A 599 -35.10 -10.09 -25.77
C PHE A 599 -36.55 -9.76 -26.16
N PRO A 600 -36.81 -9.18 -27.34
CA PRO A 600 -38.17 -8.90 -27.78
C PRO A 600 -39.06 -10.13 -27.63
N THR A 601 -40.32 -9.94 -27.22
CA THR A 601 -41.30 -11.00 -26.94
C THR A 601 -41.00 -11.94 -25.75
N GLU A 602 -39.97 -11.69 -24.94
CA GLU A 602 -39.63 -12.49 -23.76
C GLU A 602 -40.64 -12.30 -22.61
N THR A 603 -41.38 -13.37 -22.30
CA THR A 603 -42.31 -13.44 -21.16
C THR A 603 -41.58 -13.79 -19.86
N ASP A 604 -42.26 -13.68 -18.72
CA ASP A 604 -41.68 -14.04 -17.43
C ASP A 604 -41.32 -15.53 -17.33
N ALA A 605 -42.13 -16.43 -17.90
CA ALA A 605 -41.83 -17.86 -17.95
C ALA A 605 -40.57 -18.17 -18.78
N MET A 606 -40.39 -17.49 -19.91
CA MET A 606 -39.20 -17.63 -20.77
C MET A 606 -37.94 -17.07 -20.09
N PHE A 607 -38.08 -15.95 -19.37
CA PHE A 607 -37.00 -15.42 -18.54
C PHE A 607 -36.61 -16.40 -17.43
N GLU A 608 -37.59 -16.99 -16.74
CA GLU A 608 -37.35 -17.96 -15.68
C GLU A 608 -36.66 -19.23 -16.19
N ASN A 609 -36.97 -19.68 -17.40
CA ASN A 609 -36.20 -20.74 -18.07
C ASN A 609 -34.74 -20.33 -18.22
N THR A 610 -34.46 -19.13 -18.73
CA THR A 610 -33.08 -18.61 -18.85
C THR A 610 -32.37 -18.55 -17.50
N ARG A 611 -33.05 -18.12 -16.44
CA ARG A 611 -32.50 -18.09 -15.08
C ARG A 611 -32.14 -19.50 -14.58
N ARG A 612 -33.04 -20.47 -14.75
CA ARG A 612 -32.81 -21.86 -14.32
C ARG A 612 -31.64 -22.54 -15.05
N LEU A 613 -31.44 -22.21 -16.33
CA LEU A 613 -30.35 -22.78 -17.13
C LEU A 613 -28.97 -22.53 -16.50
N ILE A 614 -28.77 -21.37 -15.87
CA ILE A 614 -27.51 -21.00 -15.22
C ILE A 614 -27.08 -22.06 -14.20
N ALA A 615 -28.02 -22.52 -13.38
CA ALA A 615 -27.77 -23.56 -12.39
C ALA A 615 -27.71 -24.96 -13.01
N GLU A 616 -28.61 -25.28 -13.94
CA GLU A 616 -28.69 -26.59 -14.59
C GLU A 616 -27.44 -26.94 -15.41
N ALA A 617 -26.92 -25.98 -16.19
CA ALA A 617 -25.65 -26.14 -16.90
C ALA A 617 -24.42 -25.82 -16.02
N ASP A 618 -24.64 -25.26 -14.82
CA ASP A 618 -23.62 -24.75 -13.90
C ASP A 618 -22.62 -23.85 -14.64
N LEU A 619 -23.09 -22.66 -15.01
CA LEU A 619 -22.33 -21.64 -15.72
C LEU A 619 -21.75 -20.64 -14.71
N GLN A 620 -20.44 -20.41 -14.76
CA GLN A 620 -19.74 -19.59 -13.77
C GLN A 620 -19.52 -18.14 -14.25
N TYR A 621 -18.98 -17.98 -15.46
CA TYR A 621 -18.54 -16.68 -15.96
C TYR A 621 -19.59 -16.05 -16.88
N LEU A 622 -20.58 -15.37 -16.30
CA LEU A 622 -21.70 -14.82 -17.05
C LEU A 622 -21.49 -13.37 -17.48
N HIS A 623 -21.60 -13.14 -18.79
CA HIS A 623 -21.63 -11.81 -19.40
C HIS A 623 -23.08 -11.47 -19.75
N VAL A 624 -23.76 -10.81 -18.81
CA VAL A 624 -25.20 -10.49 -18.94
C VAL A 624 -25.39 -9.04 -19.41
N PHE A 625 -26.10 -8.87 -20.51
CA PHE A 625 -26.46 -7.56 -21.07
C PHE A 625 -27.98 -7.43 -21.24
N PRO A 626 -28.60 -6.27 -20.94
CA PRO A 626 -29.97 -6.03 -21.38
C PRO A 626 -30.01 -5.91 -22.91
N TYR A 627 -31.08 -6.40 -23.55
CA TYR A 627 -31.25 -6.27 -24.99
C TYR A 627 -31.22 -4.80 -25.43
N SER A 628 -30.41 -4.51 -26.46
CA SER A 628 -30.21 -3.19 -27.06
C SER A 628 -30.72 -3.21 -28.50
N GLU A 629 -31.73 -2.40 -28.81
CA GLU A 629 -32.29 -2.33 -30.16
C GLU A 629 -31.29 -1.76 -31.16
N ARG A 630 -31.19 -2.40 -32.34
CA ARG A 630 -30.40 -1.95 -33.48
C ARG A 630 -31.29 -1.84 -34.70
N ASP A 631 -31.39 -0.64 -35.25
CA ASP A 631 -32.48 -0.23 -36.15
C ASP A 631 -32.57 -1.12 -37.42
N GLU A 632 -31.45 -1.68 -37.88
CA GLU A 632 -31.41 -2.57 -39.05
C GLU A 632 -31.65 -4.05 -38.75
N THR A 633 -31.68 -4.45 -37.48
CA THR A 633 -31.78 -5.85 -37.09
C THR A 633 -33.23 -6.35 -37.08
N PRO A 634 -33.50 -7.60 -37.49
CA PRO A 634 -34.86 -8.16 -37.42
C PRO A 634 -35.51 -8.09 -36.03
N ALA A 635 -34.74 -8.25 -34.96
CA ALA A 635 -35.24 -8.20 -33.59
C ALA A 635 -35.76 -6.81 -33.19
N ALA A 636 -35.24 -5.72 -33.77
CA ALA A 636 -35.75 -4.37 -33.49
C ALA A 636 -37.19 -4.16 -33.97
N ARG A 637 -37.66 -4.97 -34.93
CA ARG A 637 -39.03 -4.93 -35.48
C ARG A 637 -40.02 -5.79 -34.70
N MET A 638 -39.55 -6.57 -33.74
CA MET A 638 -40.40 -7.43 -32.89
C MET A 638 -41.04 -6.62 -31.74
N PRO A 639 -42.15 -7.09 -31.12
CA PRO A 639 -42.70 -6.48 -29.93
C PRO A 639 -41.69 -6.43 -28.77
N GLN A 640 -41.36 -5.21 -28.35
CA GLN A 640 -40.28 -4.93 -27.41
C GLN A 640 -40.71 -5.15 -25.95
N VAL A 641 -39.80 -5.68 -25.13
CA VAL A 641 -39.96 -5.70 -23.65
C VAL A 641 -39.58 -4.32 -23.10
N ALA A 642 -40.26 -3.79 -22.09
CA ALA A 642 -39.92 -2.47 -21.53
C ALA A 642 -38.49 -2.43 -20.97
N LYS A 643 -37.73 -1.35 -21.23
CA LYS A 643 -36.31 -1.20 -20.80
C LYS A 643 -36.09 -1.43 -19.30
N VAL A 644 -37.03 -1.00 -18.46
CA VAL A 644 -36.98 -1.19 -17.00
C VAL A 644 -36.97 -2.69 -16.65
N ILE A 645 -37.82 -3.48 -17.30
CA ILE A 645 -37.90 -4.94 -17.12
C ILE A 645 -36.60 -5.61 -17.58
N ARG A 646 -36.05 -5.21 -18.74
CA ARG A 646 -34.78 -5.77 -19.24
C ARG A 646 -33.63 -5.55 -18.25
N LYS A 647 -33.53 -4.34 -17.68
CA LYS A 647 -32.52 -4.00 -16.67
C LYS A 647 -32.70 -4.80 -15.39
N ALA A 648 -33.94 -4.96 -14.92
CA ALA A 648 -34.25 -5.77 -13.75
C ALA A 648 -33.87 -7.25 -13.95
N ARG A 649 -34.25 -7.83 -15.10
CA ARG A 649 -33.90 -9.20 -15.50
C ARG A 649 -32.39 -9.40 -15.61
N ALA A 650 -31.67 -8.46 -16.23
CA ALA A 650 -30.21 -8.51 -16.29
C ALA A 650 -29.56 -8.52 -14.89
N LYS A 651 -30.09 -7.72 -13.95
CA LYS A 651 -29.62 -7.71 -12.55
C LYS A 651 -29.82 -9.06 -11.88
N ILE A 652 -30.98 -9.69 -12.06
CA ILE A 652 -31.31 -11.01 -11.50
C ILE A 652 -30.34 -12.08 -12.02
N LEU A 653 -30.09 -12.13 -13.34
CA LEU A 653 -29.18 -13.13 -13.92
C LEU A 653 -27.72 -12.95 -13.45
N ARG A 654 -27.26 -11.72 -13.25
CA ARG A 654 -25.92 -11.46 -12.69
C ARG A 654 -25.79 -11.98 -11.26
N VAL A 655 -26.81 -11.78 -10.43
CA VAL A 655 -26.85 -12.33 -9.07
C VAL A 655 -26.81 -13.85 -9.10
N GLU A 656 -27.51 -14.49 -10.03
CA GLU A 656 -27.47 -15.95 -10.17
C GLU A 656 -26.12 -16.47 -10.66
N GLY A 657 -25.49 -15.78 -11.62
CA GLY A 657 -24.12 -16.07 -12.06
C GLY A 657 -23.10 -15.97 -10.92
N GLN A 658 -23.21 -14.92 -10.09
CA GLN A 658 -22.37 -14.74 -8.91
C GLN A 658 -22.49 -15.91 -7.91
N LYS A 659 -23.69 -16.44 -7.69
CA LYS A 659 -23.87 -17.64 -6.84
C LYS A 659 -23.14 -18.86 -7.41
N GLN A 660 -23.20 -19.08 -8.73
CA GLN A 660 -22.52 -20.21 -9.36
C GLN A 660 -21.00 -20.03 -9.37
N LEU A 661 -20.50 -18.80 -9.59
CA LEU A 661 -19.09 -18.47 -9.49
C LEU A 661 -18.54 -18.71 -8.06
N GLN A 662 -19.28 -18.31 -7.03
CA GLN A 662 -18.89 -18.56 -5.64
C GLN A 662 -18.83 -20.05 -5.31
N LYS A 663 -19.81 -20.85 -5.76
CA LYS A 663 -19.74 -22.33 -5.63
C LYS A 663 -18.54 -22.91 -6.37
N PHE A 664 -18.20 -22.35 -7.54
CA PHE A 664 -17.03 -22.75 -8.29
C PHE A 664 -15.73 -22.46 -7.56
N TYR A 665 -15.59 -21.29 -6.95
CA TYR A 665 -14.41 -20.99 -6.14
C TYR A 665 -14.32 -21.92 -4.93
N GLN A 666 -15.43 -22.12 -4.21
CA GLN A 666 -15.47 -23.00 -3.04
C GLN A 666 -15.01 -24.42 -3.34
N ARG A 667 -15.44 -25.01 -4.47
CA ARG A 667 -15.03 -26.36 -4.86
C ARG A 667 -13.59 -26.48 -5.34
N ASN A 668 -12.91 -25.36 -5.62
CA ASN A 668 -11.53 -25.33 -6.07
C ASN A 668 -10.52 -24.99 -4.95
N ILE A 669 -10.99 -24.65 -3.74
CA ILE A 669 -10.11 -24.49 -2.58
C ILE A 669 -9.44 -25.83 -2.26
N GLY A 670 -8.14 -25.78 -1.98
CA GLY A 670 -7.28 -26.93 -1.71
C GLY A 670 -6.63 -27.52 -2.95
N ASN A 671 -7.06 -27.15 -4.16
CA ASN A 671 -6.48 -27.68 -5.40
C ASN A 671 -5.10 -27.04 -5.68
N ASN A 672 -4.15 -27.88 -6.11
CA ASN A 672 -2.92 -27.41 -6.74
C ASN A 672 -3.22 -27.03 -8.19
N VAL A 673 -2.79 -25.85 -8.59
CA VAL A 673 -3.08 -25.26 -9.91
C VAL A 673 -1.83 -24.60 -10.47
N GLU A 674 -1.73 -24.61 -11.79
CA GLU A 674 -0.75 -23.78 -12.49
C GLU A 674 -1.35 -22.38 -12.72
N LEU A 675 -0.61 -21.34 -12.35
CA LEU A 675 -0.99 -19.94 -12.46
C LEU A 675 -0.19 -19.24 -13.55
N LEU A 676 -0.87 -18.47 -14.39
CA LEU A 676 -0.24 -17.48 -15.27
C LEU A 676 -0.23 -16.12 -14.59
N ILE A 677 0.97 -15.60 -14.30
CA ILE A 677 1.19 -14.31 -13.67
C ILE A 677 0.75 -13.18 -14.60
N GLU A 678 -0.04 -12.25 -14.09
CA GLU A 678 -0.33 -10.96 -14.69
C GLU A 678 0.30 -9.83 -13.88
N ASN A 679 0.03 -8.59 -14.24
CA ASN A 679 0.53 -7.44 -13.50
C ASN A 679 -0.17 -7.33 -12.13
N ASN A 680 0.44 -6.58 -11.21
CA ASN A 680 -0.16 -6.19 -9.92
C ASN A 680 -0.51 -7.37 -9.00
N ARG A 681 0.32 -8.43 -9.00
CA ARG A 681 0.14 -9.65 -8.17
C ARG A 681 -1.15 -10.40 -8.47
N ILE A 682 -1.74 -10.19 -9.63
CA ILE A 682 -2.88 -10.97 -10.10
C ILE A 682 -2.34 -12.09 -10.98
N ALA A 683 -2.88 -13.28 -10.83
CA ALA A 683 -2.62 -14.41 -11.70
C ALA A 683 -3.93 -15.12 -12.04
N HIS A 684 -3.92 -16.00 -13.03
CA HIS A 684 -5.08 -16.84 -13.33
C HIS A 684 -4.71 -18.29 -13.47
N THR A 685 -5.58 -19.15 -12.96
CA THR A 685 -5.50 -20.61 -13.16
C THR A 685 -5.82 -21.00 -14.61
N GLU A 686 -5.58 -22.27 -14.95
CA GLU A 686 -5.98 -22.85 -16.23
C GLU A 686 -7.50 -22.68 -16.51
N ASN A 687 -8.33 -22.93 -15.50
CA ASN A 687 -9.79 -22.77 -15.54
C ASN A 687 -10.28 -21.33 -15.27
N PHE A 688 -9.36 -20.35 -15.36
CA PHE A 688 -9.64 -18.91 -15.38
C PHE A 688 -10.10 -18.31 -14.04
N ILE A 689 -9.78 -18.94 -12.92
CA ILE A 689 -9.97 -18.37 -11.59
C ILE A 689 -8.93 -17.27 -11.38
N PRO A 690 -9.32 -16.03 -11.07
CA PRO A 690 -8.40 -14.97 -10.68
C PRO A 690 -7.83 -15.26 -9.29
N VAL A 691 -6.52 -15.11 -9.14
CA VAL A 691 -5.78 -15.38 -7.91
C VAL A 691 -4.96 -14.15 -7.57
N LYS A 692 -5.11 -13.65 -6.34
CA LYS A 692 -4.24 -12.61 -5.80
C LYS A 692 -3.09 -13.28 -5.07
N LEU A 693 -1.86 -12.99 -5.51
CA LEU A 693 -0.67 -13.58 -4.95
C LEU A 693 -0.22 -12.84 -3.69
N GLY A 694 0.38 -13.58 -2.76
CA GLY A 694 1.08 -12.99 -1.61
C GLY A 694 2.33 -12.21 -2.01
N SER A 695 2.92 -11.49 -1.07
CA SER A 695 4.21 -10.80 -1.26
C SER A 695 5.36 -11.75 -1.62
N ASP A 696 5.25 -13.02 -1.25
CA ASP A 696 6.24 -14.07 -1.54
C ASP A 696 6.40 -14.34 -3.06
N PHE A 697 5.56 -13.72 -3.89
CA PHE A 697 5.57 -13.83 -5.34
C PHE A 697 5.96 -12.51 -6.07
N GLU A 698 6.55 -11.54 -5.36
CA GLU A 698 6.96 -10.24 -5.95
C GLU A 698 8.07 -10.38 -7.02
N ASP A 699 8.88 -11.44 -6.97
CA ASP A 699 9.99 -11.67 -7.92
C ASP A 699 9.55 -12.28 -9.27
N PHE A 700 8.28 -12.70 -9.41
CA PHE A 700 7.79 -13.34 -10.63
C PHE A 700 7.33 -12.33 -11.68
N LYS A 701 7.75 -12.55 -12.93
CA LYS A 701 7.44 -11.64 -14.04
C LYS A 701 6.06 -11.94 -14.65
N ALA A 702 5.39 -10.89 -15.11
CA ALA A 702 4.16 -11.05 -15.90
C ALA A 702 4.39 -11.96 -17.11
N GLY A 703 3.45 -12.87 -17.34
CA GLY A 703 3.55 -13.91 -18.37
C GLY A 703 4.19 -15.21 -17.89
N GLN A 704 4.79 -15.28 -16.70
CA GLN A 704 5.38 -16.51 -16.16
C GLN A 704 4.31 -17.51 -15.69
N LEU A 705 4.62 -18.81 -15.78
CA LEU A 705 3.81 -19.88 -15.20
C LEU A 705 4.44 -20.36 -13.89
N ILE A 706 3.62 -20.53 -12.85
CA ILE A 706 4.03 -21.05 -11.54
C ILE A 706 3.01 -22.05 -11.00
N GLU A 707 3.39 -22.92 -10.08
CA GLU A 707 2.45 -23.78 -9.36
C GLU A 707 2.11 -23.18 -8.00
N ALA A 708 0.84 -23.27 -7.60
CA ALA A 708 0.38 -22.81 -6.29
C ALA A 708 -0.84 -23.62 -5.82
N GLN A 709 -1.11 -23.59 -4.52
CA GLN A 709 -2.34 -24.13 -3.94
C GLN A 709 -3.36 -23.01 -3.70
N LEU A 710 -4.62 -23.25 -4.05
CA LEU A 710 -5.74 -22.35 -3.80
C LEU A 710 -6.22 -22.48 -2.34
N VAL A 711 -6.28 -21.39 -1.58
CA VAL A 711 -6.41 -21.44 -0.10
C VAL A 711 -7.69 -20.81 0.50
N GLY A 712 -8.66 -20.28 -0.27
CA GLY A 712 -9.78 -19.58 0.38
C GLY A 712 -10.84 -18.82 -0.45
N ILE A 713 -11.69 -17.92 0.12
CA ILE A 713 -12.39 -16.79 -0.63
C ILE A 713 -12.28 -15.35 0.00
N GLU A 714 -11.65 -14.32 -0.60
CA GLU A 714 -11.59 -12.87 -0.22
C GLU A 714 -12.26 -11.96 -1.28
N GLY A 715 -13.54 -11.62 -1.12
CA GLY A 715 -14.28 -10.89 -2.16
C GLY A 715 -14.41 -11.75 -3.42
N ASP A 716 -13.73 -11.37 -4.52
CA ASP A 716 -13.54 -12.21 -5.71
C ASP A 716 -12.25 -13.07 -5.65
N TYR A 717 -11.51 -13.07 -4.54
CA TYR A 717 -10.21 -13.76 -4.32
C TYR A 717 -10.30 -14.85 -3.24
N MET A 718 -9.23 -15.25 -2.51
CA MET A 718 -9.16 -16.45 -1.62
C MET A 718 -8.71 -16.26 -0.11
N LEU A 719 -9.57 -16.44 0.95
CA LEU A 719 -9.41 -16.48 2.46
C LEU A 719 -9.42 -17.82 3.24
N ALA A 720 -8.64 -17.85 4.33
CA ALA A 720 -8.22 -19.03 5.11
C ALA A 720 -9.21 -19.73 6.07
N LYS A 721 -8.93 -21.02 6.39
CA LYS A 721 -9.58 -21.77 7.48
C LYS A 721 -8.83 -21.60 8.82
N ILE A 722 -9.47 -20.99 9.82
CA ILE A 722 -8.84 -20.70 11.14
C ILE A 722 -9.35 -21.64 12.26
N LEU A 723 -8.41 -22.04 13.13
CA LEU A 723 -8.69 -22.64 14.43
C LEU A 723 -8.07 -21.80 15.56
N VAL A 724 -8.81 -21.58 16.64
CA VAL A 724 -8.26 -21.08 17.91
C VAL A 724 -8.08 -22.25 18.87
N TYR A 725 -6.84 -22.53 19.28
CA TYR A 725 -6.54 -23.54 20.29
C TYR A 725 -6.40 -22.88 21.66
N GLY A 726 -7.42 -23.01 22.50
CA GLY A 726 -7.45 -22.49 23.86
C GLY A 726 -8.75 -21.76 24.22
N GLY A 727 -9.43 -22.22 25.27
CA GLY A 727 -10.71 -21.69 25.75
C GLY A 727 -10.64 -20.68 26.88
N GLY A 728 -9.44 -20.16 27.20
CA GLY A 728 -9.27 -19.15 28.24
C GLY A 728 -9.83 -17.78 27.84
N SER A 729 -9.64 -16.77 28.68
CA SER A 729 -10.11 -15.40 28.41
C SER A 729 -9.60 -14.88 27.07
N TRP A 730 -8.29 -14.96 26.84
CA TRP A 730 -7.68 -14.43 25.60
C TRP A 730 -8.04 -15.26 24.36
N GLY A 731 -8.04 -16.58 24.46
CA GLY A 731 -8.45 -17.46 23.35
C GLY A 731 -9.91 -17.25 22.94
N SER A 732 -10.81 -17.09 23.92
CA SER A 732 -12.22 -16.80 23.63
C SER A 732 -12.43 -15.41 23.03
N ALA A 733 -11.65 -14.41 23.50
CA ALA A 733 -11.68 -13.06 22.93
C ALA A 733 -11.16 -13.02 21.49
N LEU A 734 -10.05 -13.71 21.21
CA LEU A 734 -9.53 -13.86 19.85
C LEU A 734 -10.50 -14.61 18.95
N ALA A 735 -11.16 -15.67 19.44
CA ALA A 735 -12.21 -16.35 18.68
C ALA A 735 -13.36 -15.40 18.32
N CYS A 736 -13.77 -14.51 19.23
CA CYS A 736 -14.75 -13.46 18.95
C CYS A 736 -14.26 -12.49 17.87
N GLN A 737 -12.99 -12.07 17.93
CA GLN A 737 -12.40 -11.19 16.93
C GLN A 737 -12.32 -11.85 15.55
N VAL A 738 -11.80 -13.08 15.49
CA VAL A 738 -11.74 -13.86 14.25
C VAL A 738 -13.14 -14.07 13.68
N ALA A 739 -14.15 -14.33 14.52
CA ALA A 739 -15.52 -14.52 14.09
C ALA A 739 -16.16 -13.26 13.45
N ARG A 740 -15.55 -12.08 13.62
CA ARG A 740 -15.96 -10.86 12.90
C ARG A 740 -15.40 -10.82 11.48
N CYS A 741 -14.27 -11.49 11.24
CA CYS A 741 -13.57 -11.51 9.97
C CYS A 741 -13.86 -12.79 9.15
N TYR A 742 -14.43 -13.83 9.77
CA TYR A 742 -14.61 -15.16 9.19
C TYR A 742 -16.02 -15.72 9.36
N ASN A 743 -16.49 -16.48 8.36
CA ASN A 743 -17.81 -17.12 8.39
C ASN A 743 -17.90 -18.32 9.35
N SER A 744 -16.79 -18.94 9.71
CA SER A 744 -16.73 -20.07 10.63
C SER A 744 -15.39 -20.09 11.36
N VAL A 745 -15.44 -20.18 12.69
CA VAL A 745 -14.25 -20.25 13.55
C VAL A 745 -14.38 -21.45 14.46
N ASN A 746 -13.42 -22.36 14.39
CA ASN A 746 -13.35 -23.45 15.37
C ASN A 746 -12.59 -22.97 16.61
N ILE A 747 -13.04 -23.40 17.78
CA ILE A 747 -12.28 -23.25 19.03
C ILE A 747 -12.07 -24.62 19.68
N LEU A 748 -10.81 -25.03 19.85
CA LEU A 748 -10.46 -26.31 20.47
C LEU A 748 -10.29 -26.14 21.99
N LEU A 749 -11.03 -26.95 22.74
CA LEU A 749 -11.18 -26.88 24.19
C LEU A 749 -10.81 -28.22 24.83
N ARG A 750 -10.24 -28.19 26.05
CA ARG A 750 -10.00 -29.39 26.86
C ARG A 750 -11.06 -29.62 27.95
N ASP A 751 -11.72 -28.55 28.39
CA ASP A 751 -12.71 -28.59 29.48
C ASP A 751 -14.11 -28.79 28.89
N ASN A 752 -14.70 -29.96 29.15
CA ASN A 752 -16.03 -30.33 28.63
C ASN A 752 -17.14 -29.45 29.20
N ASN A 753 -16.99 -28.89 30.42
CA ASN A 753 -18.01 -28.01 30.99
C ASN A 753 -18.08 -26.69 30.21
N ILE A 754 -16.91 -26.14 29.86
CA ILE A 754 -16.83 -24.91 29.06
C ILE A 754 -17.32 -25.17 27.64
N LEU A 755 -16.99 -26.32 27.07
CA LEU A 755 -17.51 -26.73 25.76
C LEU A 755 -19.04 -26.76 25.76
N GLN A 756 -19.65 -27.45 26.72
CA GLN A 756 -21.10 -27.55 26.83
C GLN A 756 -21.75 -26.18 27.08
N GLU A 757 -21.12 -25.32 27.89
CA GLU A 757 -21.58 -23.95 28.10
C GLU A 757 -21.55 -23.13 26.80
N MET A 758 -20.45 -23.17 26.04
CA MET A 758 -20.30 -22.46 24.77
C MET A 758 -21.27 -22.96 23.70
N GLU A 759 -21.61 -24.24 23.71
CA GLU A 759 -22.61 -24.82 22.79
C GLU A 759 -24.03 -24.39 23.13
N THR A 760 -24.41 -24.51 24.41
CA THR A 760 -25.80 -24.32 24.86
C THR A 760 -26.17 -22.86 25.09
N SER A 761 -25.34 -22.15 25.84
CA SER A 761 -25.64 -20.80 26.33
C SER A 761 -24.93 -19.70 25.55
N ARG A 762 -24.00 -20.07 24.66
CA ARG A 762 -23.15 -19.15 23.87
C ARG A 762 -22.40 -18.16 24.77
N THR A 763 -21.97 -18.60 25.95
CA THR A 763 -21.15 -17.80 26.88
C THR A 763 -19.88 -18.54 27.27
N ASN A 764 -18.95 -17.80 27.87
CA ASN A 764 -17.84 -18.37 28.62
C ASN A 764 -17.72 -17.60 29.95
N LYS A 765 -18.67 -17.85 30.85
CA LYS A 765 -18.87 -17.10 32.09
C LYS A 765 -17.63 -17.09 32.97
N LYS A 766 -16.95 -18.23 33.06
CA LYS A 766 -15.73 -18.40 33.86
C LYS A 766 -14.61 -17.44 33.45
N TYR A 767 -14.48 -17.15 32.14
CA TYR A 767 -13.33 -16.42 31.60
C TYR A 767 -13.64 -15.04 31.01
N LEU A 768 -14.87 -14.79 30.53
CA LEU A 768 -15.30 -13.52 29.95
C LEU A 768 -16.43 -12.82 30.76
N GLY A 769 -16.95 -13.49 31.79
CA GLY A 769 -18.09 -13.01 32.57
C GLY A 769 -19.43 -13.28 31.88
N GLU A 770 -20.54 -13.03 32.60
CA GLU A 770 -21.89 -13.36 32.12
C GLU A 770 -22.41 -12.43 31.02
N ASN A 771 -21.83 -11.23 30.90
CA ASN A 771 -22.29 -10.17 30.01
C ASN A 771 -21.70 -10.24 28.58
N VAL A 772 -20.95 -11.29 28.25
CA VAL A 772 -20.32 -11.46 26.94
C VAL A 772 -20.90 -12.70 26.26
N ARG A 773 -21.61 -12.48 25.14
CA ARG A 773 -22.11 -13.56 24.28
C ARG A 773 -21.18 -13.80 23.10
N LEU A 774 -20.93 -15.08 22.82
CA LEU A 774 -20.10 -15.54 21.71
C LEU A 774 -20.87 -15.48 20.38
N PRO A 775 -20.28 -14.90 19.30
CA PRO A 775 -20.86 -14.89 17.96
C PRO A 775 -21.29 -16.28 17.48
N SER A 776 -22.42 -16.40 16.77
CA SER A 776 -23.04 -17.69 16.37
C SER A 776 -22.17 -18.58 15.47
N ASN A 777 -21.20 -17.99 14.79
CA ASN A 777 -20.23 -18.64 13.90
C ASN A 777 -18.97 -19.17 14.61
N ILE A 778 -18.95 -19.18 15.95
CA ILE A 778 -17.94 -19.90 16.74
C ILE A 778 -18.41 -21.32 17.03
N PHE A 779 -17.60 -22.31 16.68
CA PHE A 779 -17.87 -23.73 16.83
C PHE A 779 -16.87 -24.36 17.81
N PRO A 780 -17.25 -24.51 19.10
CA PRO A 780 -16.42 -25.21 20.08
C PRO A 780 -16.31 -26.70 19.73
N SER A 781 -15.15 -27.29 20.04
CA SER A 781 -14.90 -28.72 19.88
C SER A 781 -13.85 -29.18 20.88
N SER A 782 -13.92 -30.44 21.30
CA SER A 782 -12.86 -31.15 22.06
C SER A 782 -12.14 -32.20 21.23
N GLN A 783 -12.55 -32.37 19.97
CA GLN A 783 -12.05 -33.42 19.08
C GLN A 783 -10.80 -32.94 18.33
N ILE A 784 -9.77 -33.79 18.30
CA ILE A 784 -8.52 -33.53 17.57
C ILE A 784 -8.77 -33.35 16.07
N SER A 785 -9.80 -33.99 15.52
CA SER A 785 -10.21 -33.82 14.12
C SER A 785 -10.51 -32.38 13.72
N ALA A 786 -10.84 -31.50 14.68
CA ALA A 786 -11.02 -30.07 14.44
C ALA A 786 -9.72 -29.33 14.04
N ILE A 787 -8.55 -29.97 14.21
CA ILE A 787 -7.23 -29.45 13.81
C ILE A 787 -6.96 -29.68 12.32
N LEU A 788 -7.59 -30.69 11.73
CA LEU A 788 -7.36 -31.04 10.33
C LEU A 788 -7.92 -29.95 9.40
N GLU A 789 -7.27 -29.80 8.24
CA GLU A 789 -7.64 -28.83 7.20
C GLU A 789 -7.69 -27.36 7.67
N LYS A 790 -6.82 -26.97 8.61
CA LYS A 790 -6.65 -25.57 9.01
C LYS A 790 -5.45 -24.97 8.33
N GLU A 791 -5.52 -23.69 8.02
CA GLU A 791 -4.42 -22.94 7.40
C GLU A 791 -3.74 -22.03 8.41
N VAL A 792 -4.47 -21.60 9.43
CA VAL A 792 -3.94 -20.84 10.55
C VAL A 792 -4.45 -21.45 11.85
N ILE A 793 -3.53 -21.70 12.78
CA ILE A 793 -3.85 -22.13 14.13
C ILE A 793 -3.34 -21.08 15.11
N ILE A 794 -4.27 -20.47 15.84
CA ILE A 794 -3.98 -19.48 16.88
C ILE A 794 -3.78 -20.21 18.21
N LEU A 795 -2.57 -20.14 18.77
CA LEU A 795 -2.20 -20.79 20.02
C LEU A 795 -2.39 -19.83 21.20
N ALA A 796 -3.54 -19.92 21.87
CA ALA A 796 -3.93 -19.06 22.98
C ALA A 796 -4.06 -19.87 24.29
N LEU A 797 -2.95 -20.46 24.71
CA LEU A 797 -2.88 -21.43 25.80
C LEU A 797 -2.06 -20.86 26.97
N PRO A 798 -2.22 -21.36 28.20
CA PRO A 798 -1.27 -21.05 29.27
C PRO A 798 0.14 -21.56 28.94
N SER A 799 1.19 -20.82 29.31
CA SER A 799 2.59 -21.16 29.01
C SER A 799 3.00 -22.56 29.49
N TYR A 800 2.53 -22.99 30.68
CA TYR A 800 2.81 -24.33 31.22
C TYR A 800 2.24 -25.48 30.35
N ALA A 801 1.17 -25.23 29.60
CA ALA A 801 0.51 -26.23 28.76
C ALA A 801 0.99 -26.18 27.31
N PHE A 802 1.80 -25.19 26.93
CA PHE A 802 2.18 -24.89 25.56
C PHE A 802 2.86 -26.09 24.88
N THR A 803 3.92 -26.64 25.48
CA THR A 803 4.65 -27.80 24.96
C THR A 803 3.75 -29.02 24.75
N SER A 804 2.90 -29.35 25.73
CA SER A 804 1.96 -30.49 25.60
C SER A 804 0.99 -30.31 24.45
N SER A 805 0.61 -29.06 24.14
CA SER A 805 -0.34 -28.73 23.09
C SER A 805 0.30 -28.74 21.70
N LEU A 806 1.58 -28.35 21.60
CA LEU A 806 2.35 -28.53 20.37
C LEU A 806 2.49 -30.01 20.00
N ASN A 807 2.67 -30.90 20.99
CA ASN A 807 2.67 -32.34 20.75
C ASN A 807 1.33 -32.84 20.20
N VAL A 808 0.20 -32.33 20.69
CA VAL A 808 -1.13 -32.66 20.13
C VAL A 808 -1.23 -32.24 18.65
N LEU A 809 -0.70 -31.07 18.27
CA LEU A 809 -0.68 -30.63 16.87
C LEU A 809 0.23 -31.50 16.00
N LYS A 810 1.38 -31.90 16.55
CA LYS A 810 2.31 -32.82 15.88
C LYS A 810 1.69 -34.20 15.67
N GLU A 811 1.02 -34.74 16.69
CA GLU A 811 0.30 -36.02 16.63
C GLU A 811 -0.90 -35.97 15.67
N ALA A 812 -1.57 -34.81 15.57
CA ALA A 812 -2.63 -34.59 14.61
C ALA A 812 -2.14 -34.52 13.14
N GLY A 813 -0.82 -34.42 12.92
CA GLY A 813 -0.23 -34.39 11.59
C GLY A 813 -0.56 -33.13 10.79
N ILE A 814 -0.49 -31.95 11.41
CA ILE A 814 -0.73 -30.69 10.70
C ILE A 814 0.23 -30.51 9.51
N SER A 815 -0.28 -29.95 8.41
CA SER A 815 0.52 -29.66 7.23
C SER A 815 1.63 -28.65 7.55
N PRO A 816 2.82 -28.76 6.94
CA PRO A 816 3.89 -27.74 7.04
C PRO A 816 3.43 -26.33 6.65
N ASN A 817 2.45 -26.21 5.75
CA ASN A 817 1.96 -24.90 5.29
C ASN A 817 1.05 -24.19 6.30
N VAL A 818 0.68 -24.85 7.41
CA VAL A 818 -0.17 -24.25 8.44
C VAL A 818 0.63 -23.19 9.20
N VAL A 819 0.12 -21.96 9.21
CA VAL A 819 0.69 -20.85 9.96
C VAL A 819 0.29 -20.96 11.43
N LEU A 820 1.27 -20.86 12.32
CA LEU A 820 1.06 -20.86 13.77
C LEU A 820 1.15 -19.42 14.27
N LEU A 821 0.04 -18.89 14.78
CA LEU A 821 0.01 -17.58 15.44
C LEU A 821 0.00 -17.77 16.96
N VAL A 822 1.12 -17.50 17.62
CA VAL A 822 1.25 -17.65 19.06
C VAL A 822 0.73 -16.41 19.78
N ALA A 823 -0.34 -16.60 20.52
CA ALA A 823 -0.95 -15.61 21.42
C ALA A 823 -0.59 -15.85 22.90
N THR A 824 0.12 -16.94 23.19
CA THR A 824 0.62 -17.32 24.51
C THR A 824 1.78 -16.41 24.92
N LYS A 825 1.72 -15.84 26.14
CA LYS A 825 2.76 -14.97 26.70
C LYS A 825 3.57 -15.72 27.77
N GLY A 826 4.91 -15.70 27.69
CA GLY A 826 5.80 -16.34 28.66
C GLY A 826 7.13 -16.80 28.06
N PHE A 827 7.99 -17.38 28.89
CA PHE A 827 9.23 -18.04 28.49
C PHE A 827 9.03 -19.54 28.26
N GLY A 828 10.00 -20.19 27.60
CA GLY A 828 10.11 -21.64 27.46
C GLY A 828 10.53 -22.30 28.78
N LYS A 829 11.71 -22.95 28.84
CA LYS A 829 12.23 -23.52 30.10
C LYS A 829 13.11 -22.55 30.90
N ASN A 830 13.64 -21.52 30.27
CA ASN A 830 14.49 -20.50 30.88
C ASN A 830 14.33 -19.17 30.11
N PRO A 831 14.85 -18.04 30.63
CA PRO A 831 14.65 -16.72 30.03
C PRO A 831 15.29 -16.54 28.65
N THR A 832 16.28 -17.37 28.34
CA THR A 832 16.99 -17.38 27.06
C THR A 832 16.36 -18.32 26.03
N GLU A 833 15.36 -19.12 26.42
CA GLU A 833 14.61 -20.01 25.53
C GLU A 833 13.18 -19.47 25.40
N LEU A 834 12.84 -18.96 24.21
CA LEU A 834 11.54 -18.38 23.93
C LEU A 834 10.53 -19.47 23.52
N LEU A 835 9.24 -19.08 23.49
CA LEU A 835 8.20 -19.97 22.99
C LEU A 835 8.38 -20.28 21.51
N SER A 836 8.99 -19.39 20.73
CA SER A 836 9.37 -19.67 19.35
C SER A 836 10.33 -20.84 19.22
N ASP A 837 11.25 -21.03 20.17
CA ASP A 837 12.22 -22.12 20.13
C ASP A 837 11.55 -23.47 20.41
N LYS A 838 10.48 -23.47 21.24
CA LYS A 838 9.62 -24.64 21.43
C LYS A 838 8.85 -25.00 20.17
N VAL A 839 8.33 -24.01 19.45
CA VAL A 839 7.66 -24.28 18.17
C VAL A 839 8.66 -24.84 17.17
N LYS A 840 9.81 -24.16 16.98
CA LYS A 840 10.86 -24.60 16.06
C LYS A 840 11.38 -26.01 16.36
N SER A 841 11.43 -26.42 17.63
CA SER A 841 11.88 -27.78 18.00
C SER A 841 10.84 -28.88 17.78
N ILE A 842 9.53 -28.58 17.86
CA ILE A 842 8.46 -29.59 17.75
C ILE A 842 7.84 -29.61 16.35
N LEU A 843 7.65 -28.43 15.74
CA LEU A 843 7.01 -28.18 14.44
C LEU A 843 7.91 -27.25 13.58
N PRO A 844 9.11 -27.70 13.16
CA PRO A 844 10.13 -26.86 12.54
C PRO A 844 9.74 -26.28 11.18
N LEU A 845 8.83 -26.93 10.46
CA LEU A 845 8.49 -26.56 9.08
C LEU A 845 7.33 -25.54 9.00
N ASN A 846 6.65 -25.28 10.12
CA ASN A 846 5.47 -24.44 10.13
C ASN A 846 5.84 -22.94 10.23
N PRO A 847 5.29 -22.08 9.34
CA PRO A 847 5.44 -20.64 9.47
C PRO A 847 4.93 -20.15 10.82
N LEU A 848 5.64 -19.21 11.44
CA LEU A 848 5.43 -18.84 12.83
C LEU A 848 5.34 -17.32 12.99
N ALA A 849 4.31 -16.86 13.70
CA ALA A 849 4.15 -15.48 14.11
C ALA A 849 3.70 -15.39 15.57
N PHE A 850 3.85 -14.22 16.19
CA PHE A 850 3.43 -13.90 17.55
C PHE A 850 2.51 -12.69 17.55
N ILE A 851 1.52 -12.68 18.44
CA ILE A 851 0.62 -11.55 18.65
C ILE A 851 0.73 -11.06 20.09
N SER A 852 1.03 -9.76 20.27
CA SER A 852 1.08 -9.09 21.57
C SER A 852 0.44 -7.71 21.48
N GLY A 853 0.02 -7.12 22.60
CA GLY A 853 -0.59 -5.78 22.62
C GLY A 853 -1.41 -5.52 23.88
N PRO A 854 -1.84 -4.27 24.12
CA PRO A 854 -2.74 -3.88 25.20
C PRO A 854 -4.13 -4.50 24.99
N ASN A 855 -4.33 -5.71 25.53
CA ASN A 855 -5.45 -6.55 25.13
C ASN A 855 -6.24 -7.17 26.30
N LEU A 856 -6.99 -6.35 27.04
CA LEU A 856 -7.96 -6.87 28.01
C LEU A 856 -9.01 -7.72 27.27
N ALA A 857 -9.02 -9.02 27.57
CA ALA A 857 -9.81 -10.01 26.84
C ALA A 857 -11.31 -9.66 26.75
N VAL A 858 -11.88 -9.14 27.84
CA VAL A 858 -13.30 -8.75 27.88
C VAL A 858 -13.61 -7.59 26.93
N GLU A 859 -12.70 -6.62 26.81
CA GLU A 859 -12.87 -5.47 25.91
C GLU A 859 -12.81 -5.89 24.44
N VAL A 860 -11.83 -6.74 24.10
CA VAL A 860 -11.71 -7.32 22.76
C VAL A 860 -12.94 -8.17 22.40
N ALA A 861 -13.43 -8.98 23.34
CA ALA A 861 -14.65 -9.76 23.14
C ALA A 861 -15.90 -8.88 22.96
N LYS A 862 -15.94 -7.69 23.55
CA LYS A 862 -17.02 -6.69 23.39
C LYS A 862 -16.88 -5.79 22.15
N ASN A 863 -15.85 -6.00 21.33
CA ASN A 863 -15.55 -5.19 20.14
C ASN A 863 -15.18 -3.73 20.47
N LEU A 864 -14.53 -3.50 21.62
CA LEU A 864 -13.99 -2.17 21.94
C LEU A 864 -12.66 -1.92 21.21
N PRO A 865 -12.36 -0.66 20.84
CA PRO A 865 -11.13 -0.32 20.13
C PRO A 865 -9.88 -0.87 20.81
N THR A 866 -9.10 -1.66 20.08
CA THR A 866 -7.87 -2.29 20.56
C THR A 866 -6.81 -2.24 19.46
N SER A 867 -5.54 -2.10 19.84
CA SER A 867 -4.38 -2.21 18.95
C SER A 867 -3.46 -3.32 19.41
N VAL A 868 -2.96 -4.12 18.47
CA VAL A 868 -2.00 -5.21 18.71
C VAL A 868 -0.88 -5.17 17.68
N THR A 869 0.20 -5.86 17.98
CA THR A 869 1.35 -6.06 17.09
C THR A 869 1.50 -7.54 16.78
N ILE A 870 1.61 -7.88 15.49
CA ILE A 870 1.98 -9.21 15.02
C ILE A 870 3.44 -9.20 14.57
N ALA A 871 4.26 -10.05 15.18
CA ALA A 871 5.67 -10.20 14.86
C ALA A 871 5.94 -11.54 14.18
N SER A 872 6.73 -11.57 13.11
CA SER A 872 7.12 -12.80 12.42
C SER A 872 8.52 -12.63 11.80
N PRO A 873 9.39 -13.65 11.78
CA PRO A 873 10.64 -13.58 11.03
C PRO A 873 10.40 -13.42 9.51
N ASP A 874 9.23 -13.86 9.04
CA ASP A 874 8.73 -13.64 7.69
C ASP A 874 7.64 -12.55 7.73
N ILE A 875 7.94 -11.38 7.19
CA ILE A 875 7.00 -10.24 7.17
C ILE A 875 5.76 -10.52 6.31
N GLY A 876 5.87 -11.38 5.29
CA GLY A 876 4.74 -11.84 4.47
C GLY A 876 3.72 -12.62 5.30
N VAL A 877 4.20 -13.46 6.22
CA VAL A 877 3.34 -14.17 7.21
C VAL A 877 2.65 -13.17 8.13
N ALA A 878 3.38 -12.19 8.69
CA ALA A 878 2.78 -11.17 9.56
C ALA A 878 1.71 -10.34 8.82
N LYS A 879 1.99 -9.93 7.57
CA LYS A 879 1.05 -9.18 6.73
C LYS A 879 -0.22 -9.98 6.42
N ARG A 880 -0.09 -11.27 6.09
CA ARG A 880 -1.21 -12.18 5.84
C ARG A 880 -2.12 -12.33 7.05
N LEU A 881 -1.53 -12.49 8.24
CA LEU A 881 -2.26 -12.58 9.50
C LEU A 881 -2.89 -11.25 9.91
N ALA A 882 -2.22 -10.13 9.68
CA ALA A 882 -2.77 -8.80 9.97
C ALA A 882 -4.00 -8.50 9.10
N LEU A 883 -3.94 -8.80 7.79
CA LEU A 883 -5.10 -8.69 6.89
C LEU A 883 -6.26 -9.59 7.34
N SER A 884 -5.92 -10.78 7.85
CA SER A 884 -6.89 -11.75 8.35
C SER A 884 -7.60 -11.33 9.63
N LEU A 885 -6.91 -10.63 10.54
CA LEU A 885 -7.41 -10.36 11.89
C LEU A 885 -7.90 -8.93 12.11
N ARG A 886 -7.54 -7.99 11.23
CA ARG A 886 -7.93 -6.59 11.36
C ARG A 886 -9.43 -6.40 11.20
N SER A 887 -9.95 -5.43 11.96
CA SER A 887 -11.30 -4.88 11.79
C SER A 887 -11.27 -3.40 12.16
N GLU A 888 -12.37 -2.68 11.96
CA GLU A 888 -12.46 -1.25 12.29
C GLU A 888 -12.07 -0.97 13.77
N GLN A 889 -12.43 -1.87 14.70
CA GLN A 889 -12.15 -1.74 16.14
C GLN A 889 -10.91 -2.54 16.58
N PHE A 890 -10.28 -3.30 15.70
CA PHE A 890 -9.12 -4.13 16.03
C PHE A 890 -7.98 -3.85 15.06
N LYS A 891 -7.11 -2.92 15.45
CA LYS A 891 -5.93 -2.51 14.68
C LYS A 891 -4.79 -3.50 14.89
N VAL A 892 -4.07 -3.79 13.81
CA VAL A 892 -2.93 -4.70 13.83
C VAL A 892 -1.75 -4.02 13.17
N SER A 893 -0.70 -3.72 13.94
CA SER A 893 0.61 -3.37 13.41
C SER A 893 1.44 -4.65 13.16
N ILE A 894 2.40 -4.59 12.24
CA ILE A 894 3.27 -5.72 11.91
C ILE A 894 4.74 -5.36 12.10
N THR A 895 5.56 -6.36 12.38
CA THR A 895 7.01 -6.19 12.53
C THR A 895 7.76 -7.50 12.29
N ASP A 896 9.01 -7.39 11.87
CA ASP A 896 10.01 -8.46 11.82
C ASP A 896 10.87 -8.55 13.10
N TYR A 897 10.75 -7.58 14.02
CA TYR A 897 11.38 -7.61 15.35
C TYR A 897 10.71 -8.67 16.24
N PHE A 898 11.11 -9.92 16.01
CA PHE A 898 10.44 -11.10 16.51
C PHE A 898 10.74 -11.44 17.98
N VAL A 899 11.99 -11.24 18.42
CA VAL A 899 12.43 -11.51 19.80
C VAL A 899 11.89 -10.47 20.79
N PRO A 900 11.99 -9.15 20.55
CA PRO A 900 11.55 -8.14 21.52
C PRO A 900 10.08 -8.25 21.91
N ILE A 901 9.21 -8.61 20.96
CA ILE A 901 7.77 -8.77 21.18
C ILE A 901 7.49 -9.95 22.14
N GLN A 902 8.23 -11.05 22.01
CA GLN A 902 8.10 -12.21 22.89
C GLN A 902 8.60 -11.91 24.30
N VAL A 903 9.79 -11.29 24.40
CA VAL A 903 10.41 -10.91 25.67
C VAL A 903 9.51 -9.93 26.43
N ALA A 904 9.04 -8.88 25.77
CA ALA A 904 8.13 -7.90 26.36
C ALA A 904 6.86 -8.55 26.92
N GLY A 905 6.22 -9.44 26.14
CA GLY A 905 5.03 -10.16 26.56
C GLY A 905 5.22 -10.99 27.84
N ALA A 906 6.42 -11.56 28.04
CA ALA A 906 6.76 -12.32 29.24
C ALA A 906 7.14 -11.41 30.43
N VAL A 907 8.02 -10.43 30.22
CA VAL A 907 8.56 -9.55 31.27
C VAL A 907 7.48 -8.64 31.85
N LYS A 908 6.57 -8.11 31.02
CA LYS A 908 5.52 -7.19 31.47
C LYS A 908 4.64 -7.77 32.58
N ASN A 909 4.41 -9.08 32.57
CA ASN A 909 3.65 -9.77 33.60
C ASN A 909 4.39 -9.80 34.95
N ILE A 910 5.74 -9.87 34.95
CA ILE A 910 6.56 -9.80 36.17
C ILE A 910 6.51 -8.37 36.74
N ILE A 911 6.72 -7.37 35.87
CA ILE A 911 6.71 -5.96 36.26
C ILE A 911 5.35 -5.52 36.82
N ALA A 912 4.25 -6.06 36.28
CA ALA A 912 2.92 -5.80 36.79
C ALA A 912 2.72 -6.23 38.26
N ILE A 913 3.40 -7.29 38.73
CA ILE A 913 3.37 -7.67 40.16
C ILE A 913 3.99 -6.56 41.01
N LYS A 914 5.12 -6.00 40.60
CA LYS A 914 5.76 -4.87 41.29
C LYS A 914 4.89 -3.61 41.25
N SER A 915 4.19 -3.36 40.14
CA SER A 915 3.21 -2.27 40.05
C SER A 915 2.10 -2.42 41.10
N GLY A 916 1.58 -3.63 41.29
CA GLY A 916 0.59 -3.92 42.33
C GLY A 916 1.12 -3.69 43.75
N LEU A 917 2.38 -4.07 44.00
CA LEU A 917 3.05 -3.80 45.28
C LEU A 917 3.13 -2.30 45.56
N TYR A 918 3.45 -1.50 44.53
CA TYR A 918 3.52 -0.05 44.64
C TYR A 918 2.14 0.56 44.95
N ASP A 919 1.07 0.01 44.38
CA ASP A 919 -0.31 0.40 44.73
C ASP A 919 -0.61 0.11 46.20
N ALA A 920 -0.29 -1.08 46.69
CA ALA A 920 -0.57 -1.48 48.08
C ALA A 920 0.19 -0.62 49.10
N ARG A 921 1.36 -0.10 48.72
CA ARG A 921 2.20 0.77 49.55
C ARG A 921 1.99 2.26 49.31
N ASN A 922 1.03 2.63 48.46
CA ASN A 922 0.71 4.03 48.14
C ASN A 922 1.93 4.85 47.65
N TYR A 923 2.83 4.24 46.87
CA TYR A 923 4.01 4.94 46.32
C TYR A 923 3.67 5.97 45.24
N GLY A 924 2.42 6.00 44.77
CA GLY A 924 1.92 6.99 43.83
C GLY A 924 2.30 6.71 42.37
N GLN A 925 1.75 7.53 41.47
CA GLN A 925 1.85 7.31 40.02
C GLN A 925 3.24 7.62 39.46
N ASN A 926 3.99 8.54 40.08
CA ASN A 926 5.36 8.88 39.67
C ASN A 926 6.27 7.65 39.73
N SER A 927 6.23 6.89 40.83
CA SER A 927 7.01 5.67 40.99
C SER A 927 6.63 4.57 40.00
N LYS A 928 5.33 4.48 39.63
CA LYS A 928 4.87 3.56 38.58
C LYS A 928 5.35 3.96 37.19
N ALA A 929 5.38 5.26 36.88
CA ALA A 929 5.93 5.74 35.62
C ALA A 929 7.43 5.38 35.51
N THR A 930 8.21 5.60 36.57
CA THR A 930 9.62 5.18 36.63
C THR A 930 9.77 3.66 36.44
N LEU A 931 8.94 2.86 37.12
CA LEU A 931 8.92 1.40 36.99
C LEU A 931 8.75 0.95 35.54
N ILE A 932 7.87 1.61 34.78
CA ILE A 932 7.62 1.28 33.36
C ILE A 932 8.82 1.67 32.50
N THR A 933 9.40 2.85 32.73
CA THR A 933 10.58 3.30 31.98
C THR A 933 11.77 2.37 32.19
N ASP A 934 12.02 1.95 33.44
CA ASP A 934 13.13 1.03 33.72
C ASP A 934 12.85 -0.37 33.14
N ALA A 935 11.59 -0.82 33.17
CA ALA A 935 11.19 -2.09 32.57
C ALA A 935 11.43 -2.14 31.05
N LEU A 936 11.24 -1.02 30.33
CA LEU A 936 11.58 -0.97 28.89
C LEU A 936 13.07 -1.17 28.65
N GLN A 937 13.93 -0.62 29.51
CA GLN A 937 15.38 -0.82 29.41
C GLN A 937 15.75 -2.28 29.65
N GLU A 938 15.12 -2.94 30.62
CA GLU A 938 15.35 -4.36 30.87
C GLU A 938 14.83 -5.27 29.74
N ILE A 939 13.67 -4.94 29.17
CA ILE A 939 13.17 -5.62 27.97
C ILE A 939 14.18 -5.49 26.82
N LYS A 940 14.73 -4.29 26.61
CA LYS A 940 15.76 -4.05 25.60
C LYS A 940 17.00 -4.91 25.86
N ILE A 941 17.59 -4.82 27.05
CA ILE A 941 18.81 -5.55 27.42
C ILE A 941 18.63 -7.06 27.26
N LEU A 942 17.49 -7.59 27.74
CA LEU A 942 17.20 -9.02 27.65
C LEU A 942 16.99 -9.45 26.19
N SER A 943 16.35 -8.63 25.37
CA SER A 943 16.15 -8.91 23.95
C SER A 943 17.46 -8.89 23.16
N GLU A 944 18.30 -7.88 23.36
CA GLU A 944 19.64 -7.78 22.74
C GLU A 944 20.52 -8.96 23.11
N ALA A 945 20.43 -9.43 24.34
CA ALA A 945 21.22 -10.56 24.79
C ALA A 945 20.70 -11.93 24.29
N ILE A 946 19.46 -12.00 23.79
CA ILE A 946 18.91 -13.20 23.15
C ILE A 946 19.18 -13.21 21.64
N ASP A 947 19.01 -12.06 20.96
CA ASP A 947 19.05 -11.96 19.48
C ASP A 947 20.34 -11.31 18.92
N GLY A 948 21.19 -10.74 19.76
CA GLY A 948 22.46 -10.11 19.39
C GLY A 948 22.39 -8.58 19.21
N GLU A 949 21.34 -8.05 18.56
CA GLU A 949 21.11 -6.60 18.38
C GLU A 949 19.59 -6.28 18.28
N LEU A 950 19.14 -5.15 18.84
CA LEU A 950 17.72 -4.73 18.77
C LEU A 950 17.37 -4.00 17.46
N GLY A 951 18.37 -3.58 16.67
CA GLY A 951 18.20 -2.77 15.46
C GLY A 951 17.65 -1.37 15.74
N ASP A 952 16.32 -1.21 15.65
CA ASP A 952 15.61 0.07 15.81
C ASP A 952 14.90 0.15 17.18
N ASN A 953 15.26 1.16 17.99
CA ASN A 953 14.63 1.37 19.29
C ASN A 953 13.13 1.74 19.19
N SER A 954 12.63 2.13 18.02
CA SER A 954 11.22 2.46 17.81
C SER A 954 10.28 1.29 18.14
N ILE A 955 10.76 0.04 18.02
CA ILE A 955 9.99 -1.16 18.37
C ILE A 955 9.53 -1.17 19.83
N LEU A 956 10.31 -0.57 20.74
CA LEU A 956 9.94 -0.50 22.15
C LEU A 956 8.67 0.32 22.37
N CYS A 957 8.35 1.24 21.46
CA CYS A 957 7.12 2.04 21.47
C CYS A 957 5.91 1.31 20.85
N ALA A 958 6.09 0.12 20.27
CA ALA A 958 5.00 -0.62 19.65
C ALA A 958 3.89 -0.97 20.66
N PRO A 959 2.61 -1.06 20.23
CA PRO A 959 1.53 -1.52 21.08
C PRO A 959 1.84 -2.85 21.77
N GLY A 960 2.49 -3.77 21.05
CA GLY A 960 2.93 -5.07 21.56
C GLY A 960 3.89 -5.05 22.74
N ILE A 961 4.58 -3.93 22.99
CA ILE A 961 5.59 -3.76 24.04
C ILE A 961 5.12 -2.72 25.07
N LEU A 962 5.24 -1.42 24.73
CA LEU A 962 4.92 -0.32 25.66
C LEU A 962 3.44 -0.30 26.02
N GLY A 963 2.56 -0.44 25.02
CA GLY A 963 1.11 -0.44 25.24
C GLY A 963 0.68 -1.55 26.20
N ASP A 964 1.15 -2.77 25.96
CA ASP A 964 0.83 -3.92 26.81
C ASP A 964 1.40 -3.78 28.24
N LEU A 965 2.62 -3.24 28.37
CA LEU A 965 3.25 -2.97 29.67
C LEU A 965 2.45 -1.94 30.48
N ILE A 966 2.10 -0.80 29.88
CA ILE A 966 1.30 0.25 30.53
C ILE A 966 -0.05 -0.32 30.97
N LEU A 967 -0.80 -0.92 30.06
CA LEU A 967 -2.12 -1.45 30.36
C LEU A 967 -2.05 -2.46 31.51
N THR A 968 -1.07 -3.37 31.48
CA THR A 968 -0.96 -4.41 32.51
C THR A 968 -0.60 -3.82 33.88
N CYS A 969 0.27 -2.80 33.93
CA CYS A 969 0.68 -2.17 35.19
C CYS A 969 -0.40 -1.28 35.82
N TYR A 970 -1.24 -0.64 34.99
CA TYR A 970 -2.29 0.28 35.46
C TYR A 970 -3.66 -0.36 35.62
N SER A 971 -3.93 -1.46 34.92
CA SER A 971 -5.24 -2.11 34.99
C SER A 971 -5.42 -2.85 36.30
N LYS A 972 -6.48 -2.48 37.04
CA LYS A 972 -6.96 -3.26 38.18
C LYS A 972 -7.51 -4.62 37.78
N GLU A 973 -7.79 -4.86 36.50
CA GLU A 973 -8.21 -6.16 35.96
C GLU A 973 -7.03 -7.10 35.69
N SER A 974 -5.79 -6.59 35.72
CA SER A 974 -4.59 -7.41 35.60
C SER A 974 -4.44 -8.36 36.79
N ARG A 975 -4.47 -9.67 36.50
CA ARG A 975 -4.25 -10.74 37.50
C ARG A 975 -2.91 -10.60 38.21
N ASN A 976 -1.87 -10.16 37.49
CA ASN A 976 -0.52 -9.96 38.05
C ASN A 976 -0.48 -8.75 39.00
N THR A 977 -1.13 -7.64 38.63
CA THR A 977 -1.21 -6.43 39.46
C THR A 977 -2.02 -6.68 40.73
N ARG A 978 -3.16 -7.39 40.62
CA ARG A 978 -3.94 -7.81 41.81
C ARG A 978 -3.12 -8.67 42.76
N PHE A 979 -2.40 -9.66 42.22
CA PHE A 979 -1.53 -10.52 43.03
C PHE A 979 -0.45 -9.71 43.76
N GLY A 980 0.19 -8.77 43.06
CA GLY A 980 1.17 -7.85 43.64
C GLY A 980 0.61 -6.96 44.75
N TYR A 981 -0.62 -6.47 44.59
CA TYR A 981 -1.31 -5.66 45.59
C TYR A 981 -1.59 -6.45 46.88
N GLU A 982 -2.06 -7.68 46.75
CA GLU A 982 -2.34 -8.54 47.89
C GLU A 982 -1.05 -8.93 48.64
N LEU A 983 0.05 -9.20 47.91
CA LEU A 983 1.39 -9.37 48.48
C LEU A 983 1.84 -8.14 49.28
N GLY A 984 1.65 -6.94 48.73
CA GLY A 984 2.06 -5.70 49.39
C GLY A 984 1.25 -5.34 50.62
N SER A 985 0.01 -5.83 50.68
CA SER A 985 -0.96 -5.63 51.77
C SER A 985 -0.77 -6.61 52.93
N GLN A 986 0.28 -7.45 52.93
CA GLN A 986 0.58 -8.46 53.97
C GLN A 986 -0.52 -9.51 54.18
N LYS A 987 -1.30 -9.82 53.14
CA LYS A 987 -2.25 -10.93 53.17
C LYS A 987 -1.58 -12.22 52.72
N ASP A 988 -2.09 -13.37 53.19
CA ASP A 988 -1.60 -14.71 52.80
C ASP A 988 -1.70 -14.89 51.27
N PRO A 989 -0.56 -14.96 50.54
CA PRO A 989 -0.55 -15.09 49.09
C PRO A 989 -1.09 -16.45 48.61
N ASP A 990 -0.95 -17.51 49.42
CA ASP A 990 -1.44 -18.84 49.09
C ASP A 990 -2.96 -18.91 49.24
N LYS A 991 -3.54 -18.11 50.14
CA LYS A 991 -4.98 -17.93 50.24
C LYS A 991 -5.56 -17.25 48.99
N PHE A 992 -4.94 -16.17 48.50
CA PHE A 992 -5.39 -15.50 47.26
C PHE A 992 -5.40 -16.44 46.05
N LEU A 993 -4.35 -17.26 45.90
CA LEU A 993 -4.24 -18.22 44.80
C LEU A 993 -5.28 -19.35 44.88
N LYS A 994 -5.57 -19.84 46.10
CA LYS A 994 -6.62 -20.85 46.34
C LYS A 994 -8.02 -20.30 46.06
N GLU A 995 -8.30 -19.07 46.49
CA GLU A 995 -9.63 -18.44 46.34
C GLU A 995 -9.94 -18.05 44.89
N ASN A 996 -8.92 -17.67 44.10
CA ASN A 996 -9.15 -17.14 42.76
C ASN A 996 -8.97 -18.17 41.64
N SER A 997 -8.39 -19.35 41.86
CA SER A 997 -8.31 -20.43 40.86
C SER A 997 -7.75 -20.02 39.47
N TYR A 998 -6.99 -18.92 39.38
CA TYR A 998 -6.39 -18.42 38.13
C TYR A 998 -4.87 -18.53 38.21
N LEU A 999 -4.25 -18.88 37.07
CA LEU A 999 -2.79 -18.81 36.93
C LEU A 999 -2.31 -17.35 36.95
N VAL A 1000 -1.29 -17.06 37.76
CA VAL A 1000 -0.55 -15.79 37.75
C VAL A 1000 0.74 -15.98 36.93
N GLU A 1001 0.65 -15.71 35.62
CA GLU A 1001 1.74 -15.93 34.66
C GLU A 1001 3.05 -15.23 35.05
N GLY A 1002 2.98 -14.04 35.66
CA GLY A 1002 4.15 -13.30 36.11
C GLY A 1002 4.93 -14.00 37.23
N ARG A 1003 4.24 -14.75 38.12
CA ARG A 1003 4.91 -15.52 39.19
C ARG A 1003 5.74 -16.66 38.60
N GLU A 1004 5.19 -17.38 37.63
CA GLU A 1004 5.90 -18.49 36.98
C GLU A 1004 7.02 -18.00 36.08
N ALA A 1005 6.81 -16.90 35.34
CA ALA A 1005 7.86 -16.26 34.57
C ALA A 1005 9.01 -15.78 35.48
N ALA A 1006 8.70 -15.16 36.63
CA ALA A 1006 9.71 -14.73 37.59
C ALA A 1006 10.56 -15.92 38.10
N LYS A 1007 9.93 -17.04 38.49
CA LYS A 1007 10.66 -18.25 38.94
C LYS A 1007 11.65 -18.76 37.88
N LEU A 1008 11.28 -18.73 36.60
CA LEU A 1008 12.15 -19.15 35.50
C LEU A 1008 13.33 -18.20 35.31
N VAL A 1009 13.09 -16.89 35.45
CA VAL A 1009 14.11 -15.84 35.46
C VAL A 1009 15.14 -16.07 36.55
N PHE A 1010 14.70 -16.32 37.79
CA PHE A 1010 15.61 -16.56 38.92
C PHE A 1010 16.51 -17.78 38.75
N LYS A 1011 15.92 -18.90 38.36
CA LYS A 1011 16.60 -20.20 38.41
C LYS A 1011 17.70 -20.34 37.36
N ASN A 1012 17.62 -19.59 36.26
CA ASN A 1012 18.41 -19.84 35.06
C ASN A 1012 19.00 -18.57 34.42
N LEU A 1013 19.06 -17.43 35.11
CA LEU A 1013 19.73 -16.24 34.57
C LEU A 1013 21.25 -16.48 34.50
N PRO A 1014 21.88 -16.40 33.32
CA PRO A 1014 23.33 -16.56 33.22
C PRO A 1014 24.06 -15.41 33.94
N GLN A 1015 25.26 -15.68 34.43
CA GLN A 1015 26.13 -14.72 35.14
C GLN A 1015 26.43 -13.43 34.35
N ALA A 1016 26.20 -13.43 33.03
CA ALA A 1016 26.33 -12.26 32.15
C ALA A 1016 25.15 -11.27 32.24
N PHE A 1017 24.06 -11.62 32.92
CA PHE A 1017 22.79 -10.87 32.93
C PHE A 1017 22.52 -10.12 34.26
N TYR A 1018 23.54 -9.93 35.11
CA TYR A 1018 23.47 -9.16 36.38
C TYR A 1018 23.16 -7.64 36.22
N LYS A 1019 22.71 -7.20 35.03
CA LYS A 1019 22.25 -5.82 34.76
C LYS A 1019 20.72 -5.65 34.89
N LEU A 1020 19.96 -6.71 35.22
CA LEU A 1020 18.49 -6.72 35.30
C LEU A 1020 17.97 -6.54 36.75
N ILE A 1021 18.19 -5.36 37.31
CA ILE A 1021 17.97 -5.01 38.72
C ILE A 1021 16.49 -5.14 39.17
N LEU A 1022 15.52 -4.81 38.30
CA LEU A 1022 14.09 -4.92 38.61
C LEU A 1022 13.59 -6.35 38.63
N LEU A 1023 14.02 -7.17 37.66
CA LEU A 1023 13.70 -8.60 37.65
C LEU A 1023 14.25 -9.30 38.91
N GLU A 1024 15.46 -8.96 39.33
CA GLU A 1024 16.12 -9.52 40.53
C GLU A 1024 15.44 -9.06 41.84
N PHE A 1025 14.99 -7.80 41.93
CA PHE A 1025 14.27 -7.28 43.11
C PHE A 1025 12.84 -7.83 43.25
N CYS A 1026 12.12 -8.04 42.14
CA CYS A 1026 10.80 -8.70 42.17
C CYS A 1026 10.89 -10.13 42.72
N LEU A 1027 12.04 -10.76 42.51
CA LEU A 1027 12.33 -12.14 42.91
C LEU A 1027 12.69 -12.29 44.38
N LEU A 1028 13.49 -11.37 44.93
CA LEU A 1028 13.78 -11.31 46.37
C LEU A 1028 12.49 -11.18 47.21
N LEU A 1029 11.52 -10.40 46.73
CA LEU A 1029 10.22 -10.20 47.38
C LEU A 1029 9.25 -11.39 47.27
N LEU A 1030 9.42 -12.25 46.25
CA LEU A 1030 8.61 -13.47 46.08
C LEU A 1030 9.16 -14.66 46.88
N ILE A 1031 10.43 -14.61 47.30
CA ILE A 1031 11.15 -15.73 47.95
C ILE A 1031 11.34 -15.51 49.46
N PHE A 1032 11.53 -14.26 49.92
CA PHE A 1032 11.62 -13.96 51.35
C PHE A 1032 10.27 -13.46 51.90
N PRO A 1033 9.57 -14.24 52.75
CA PRO A 1033 8.40 -13.75 53.44
C PRO A 1033 8.83 -12.57 54.34
N LEU A 1034 8.17 -11.42 54.19
CA LEU A 1034 8.38 -10.21 55.00
C LEU A 1034 8.05 -10.38 56.49
N GLU A 1035 7.71 -11.60 56.94
CA GLU A 1035 7.29 -11.90 58.32
C GLU A 1035 8.44 -11.83 59.35
N ASN A 1036 9.71 -11.84 58.93
CA ASN A 1036 10.85 -11.82 59.85
C ASN A 1036 11.57 -10.45 60.00
N PHE A 1037 11.17 -9.42 59.25
CA PHE A 1037 11.85 -8.11 59.28
C PHE A 1037 10.92 -7.00 59.76
N ARG A 1038 10.98 -6.66 61.06
CA ARG A 1038 10.44 -5.38 61.57
C ARG A 1038 11.37 -4.24 61.18
N ILE A 1039 11.23 -3.71 59.97
CA ILE A 1039 11.94 -2.50 59.53
C ILE A 1039 10.97 -1.32 59.62
N SER A 1040 11.28 -0.32 60.46
CA SER A 1040 10.62 0.99 60.38
C SER A 1040 11.25 1.76 59.22
N LEU A 1041 10.47 2.00 58.17
CA LEU A 1041 10.95 2.51 56.86
C LEU A 1041 11.13 4.04 56.78
N GLU A 1042 11.08 4.78 57.90
CA GLU A 1042 11.29 6.24 57.89
C GLU A 1042 12.72 6.66 57.50
N SER A 1043 13.69 5.74 57.47
CA SER A 1043 15.10 6.03 57.12
C SER A 1043 15.52 5.64 55.69
N VAL A 1044 14.62 5.14 54.85
CA VAL A 1044 14.94 4.76 53.45
C VAL A 1044 14.33 5.76 52.48
N ILE A 1045 14.80 7.01 52.54
CA ILE A 1045 14.52 8.03 51.53
C ILE A 1045 15.88 8.54 51.06
N PHE A 1046 16.16 8.34 49.76
CA PHE A 1046 17.41 8.56 48.98
C PHE A 1046 18.39 7.38 48.87
N PRO A 1047 18.31 6.62 47.75
CA PRO A 1047 19.53 6.04 47.17
C PRO A 1047 19.63 6.15 45.64
N SER A 1048 18.83 6.99 44.97
CA SER A 1048 18.83 7.05 43.51
C SER A 1048 20.07 7.72 42.89
N PHE A 1049 20.85 8.50 43.63
CA PHE A 1049 22.06 9.15 43.08
C PHE A 1049 23.34 8.32 43.28
N GLU A 1050 23.47 7.69 44.46
CA GLU A 1050 24.66 6.90 44.82
C GLU A 1050 24.72 5.57 44.06
N ILE A 1051 23.55 4.93 43.81
CA ILE A 1051 23.45 3.70 43.02
C ILE A 1051 23.88 3.93 41.57
N ASN A 1052 23.57 5.10 40.99
CA ASN A 1052 23.96 5.43 39.62
C ASN A 1052 25.48 5.68 39.47
N ILE A 1053 26.13 6.26 40.48
CA ILE A 1053 27.61 6.40 40.51
C ILE A 1053 28.26 5.03 40.68
N LEU A 1054 27.75 4.19 41.59
CA LEU A 1054 28.19 2.81 41.79
C LEU A 1054 28.08 1.98 40.50
N TYR A 1055 26.99 2.15 39.75
CA TYR A 1055 26.72 1.50 38.47
C TYR A 1055 27.64 1.99 37.33
N TYR A 1056 27.90 3.30 37.27
CA TYR A 1056 28.81 3.87 36.27
C TYR A 1056 30.23 3.31 36.39
N PHE A 1057 30.73 3.15 37.62
CA PHE A 1057 32.08 2.61 37.86
C PHE A 1057 32.17 1.08 37.81
N SER A 1058 31.11 0.34 38.18
CA SER A 1058 31.11 -1.13 38.03
C SER A 1058 31.17 -1.57 36.57
N THR A 1059 30.59 -0.77 35.68
CA THR A 1059 30.46 -1.08 34.25
C THR A 1059 31.79 -0.97 33.51
N ILE A 1060 32.73 -0.15 33.99
CA ILE A 1060 34.03 0.07 33.33
C ILE A 1060 35.11 -0.95 33.78
N TYR A 1061 34.98 -1.56 34.96
CA TYR A 1061 36.11 -2.27 35.60
C TYR A 1061 35.84 -3.71 36.10
N HIS A 1062 34.68 -4.30 35.77
CA HIS A 1062 34.36 -5.74 35.93
C HIS A 1062 34.56 -6.33 37.35
N VAL A 1063 33.94 -5.75 38.39
CA VAL A 1063 33.88 -6.34 39.75
C VAL A 1063 32.44 -6.34 40.28
N ASN A 1064 32.04 -7.37 41.03
CA ASN A 1064 30.69 -7.53 41.58
C ASN A 1064 30.46 -6.59 42.78
N VAL A 1065 30.02 -5.37 42.48
CA VAL A 1065 29.74 -4.31 43.47
C VAL A 1065 28.55 -4.65 44.36
N GLY A 1066 27.62 -5.50 43.91
CA GLY A 1066 26.48 -5.95 44.71
C GLY A 1066 26.90 -6.69 45.98
N ILE A 1067 27.94 -7.53 45.90
CA ILE A 1067 28.49 -8.22 47.09
C ILE A 1067 29.17 -7.23 48.04
N ILE A 1068 29.94 -6.27 47.51
CA ILE A 1068 30.63 -5.26 48.32
C ILE A 1068 29.62 -4.33 49.02
N PHE A 1069 28.53 -3.99 48.35
CA PHE A 1069 27.43 -3.20 48.90
C PHE A 1069 26.62 -3.98 49.94
N LEU A 1070 26.31 -5.25 49.68
CA LEU A 1070 25.60 -6.12 50.64
C LEU A 1070 26.45 -6.33 51.90
N ILE A 1071 27.75 -6.56 51.76
CA ILE A 1071 28.72 -6.63 52.87
C ILE A 1071 28.76 -5.28 53.59
N GLY A 1072 28.87 -4.16 52.87
CA GLY A 1072 28.86 -2.81 53.45
C GLY A 1072 27.61 -2.53 54.28
N ILE A 1073 26.42 -2.91 53.82
CA ILE A 1073 25.17 -2.80 54.56
C ILE A 1073 25.15 -3.71 55.80
N ILE A 1074 25.58 -4.97 55.66
CA ILE A 1074 25.65 -5.92 56.78
C ILE A 1074 26.58 -5.37 57.88
N PHE A 1075 27.72 -4.78 57.49
CA PHE A 1075 28.66 -4.16 58.42
C PHE A 1075 28.13 -2.84 59.00
N ASP A 1076 27.51 -1.95 58.20
CA ASP A 1076 26.87 -0.73 58.70
C ASP A 1076 25.80 -1.06 59.76
N GLN A 1077 25.05 -2.16 59.58
CA GLN A 1077 24.06 -2.64 60.54
C GLN A 1077 24.70 -3.30 61.78
N LEU A 1078 25.74 -4.12 61.63
CA LEU A 1078 26.47 -4.74 62.76
C LEU A 1078 27.10 -3.71 63.70
N TYR A 1079 27.51 -2.55 63.17
CA TYR A 1079 28.20 -1.50 63.93
C TYR A 1079 27.32 -0.27 64.21
N SER A 1080 26.00 -0.34 63.96
CA SER A 1080 25.04 0.74 64.22
C SER A 1080 25.40 2.08 63.55
N MET A 1081 25.94 2.03 62.33
CA MET A 1081 26.30 3.20 61.54
C MET A 1081 25.19 3.55 60.53
N SER A 1082 25.18 4.78 60.03
CA SER A 1082 24.33 5.18 58.90
C SER A 1082 24.66 4.33 57.67
N ILE A 1083 23.61 3.76 57.07
CA ILE A 1083 23.72 2.92 55.87
C ILE A 1083 24.40 3.70 54.75
N GLY A 1084 25.47 3.15 54.19
CA GLY A 1084 26.24 3.75 53.09
C GLY A 1084 27.66 4.18 53.47
N THR A 1085 27.94 4.32 54.76
CA THR A 1085 29.23 4.88 55.25
C THR A 1085 30.41 3.94 54.97
N ASN A 1086 30.28 2.64 55.29
CA ASN A 1086 31.34 1.67 54.96
C ASN A 1086 31.32 1.28 53.48
N SER A 1087 30.16 1.34 52.83
CA SER A 1087 30.02 1.07 51.39
C SER A 1087 30.83 2.07 50.54
N LEU A 1088 30.82 3.36 50.91
CA LEU A 1088 31.59 4.40 50.22
C LEU A 1088 33.10 4.24 50.42
N ILE A 1089 33.53 3.85 51.63
CA ILE A 1089 34.94 3.65 51.97
C ILE A 1089 35.51 2.43 51.25
N LEU A 1090 34.78 1.31 51.24
CA LEU A 1090 35.17 0.09 50.54
C LEU A 1090 35.27 0.32 49.03
N LEU A 1091 34.34 1.10 48.47
CA LEU A 1091 34.36 1.48 47.05
C LEU A 1091 35.55 2.38 46.71
N SER A 1092 35.80 3.42 47.52
CA SER A 1092 36.88 4.38 47.30
C SER A 1092 38.25 3.71 47.36
N ALA A 1093 38.46 2.83 48.34
CA ALA A 1093 39.70 2.07 48.47
C ALA A 1093 39.90 1.06 47.32
N HIS A 1094 38.81 0.45 46.83
CA HIS A 1094 38.87 -0.44 45.68
C HIS A 1094 39.26 0.28 44.38
N ILE A 1095 38.69 1.47 44.14
CA ILE A 1095 38.97 2.30 42.95
C ILE A 1095 40.43 2.79 42.95
N ILE A 1096 40.95 3.21 44.12
CA ILE A 1096 42.33 3.68 44.27
C ILE A 1096 43.33 2.54 43.98
N LEU A 1097 43.09 1.34 44.51
CA LEU A 1097 43.99 0.20 44.30
C LEU A 1097 43.99 -0.34 42.87
N GLN A 1098 42.84 -0.33 42.19
CA GLN A 1098 42.80 -0.70 40.77
C GLN A 1098 43.49 0.34 39.87
N SER A 1099 43.35 1.63 40.20
CA SER A 1099 44.01 2.72 39.46
C SER A 1099 45.53 2.65 39.62
N LEU A 1100 46.02 2.32 40.80
CA LEU A 1100 47.44 2.09 41.07
C LEU A 1100 47.97 0.80 40.40
N GLY A 1101 47.18 -0.27 40.36
CA GLY A 1101 47.53 -1.52 39.69
C GLY A 1101 47.78 -1.39 38.18
N LYS A 1102 47.13 -0.42 37.52
CA LYS A 1102 47.35 -0.10 36.09
C LYS A 1102 48.71 0.54 35.81
N TYR A 1103 49.27 1.31 36.74
CA TYR A 1103 50.55 2.02 36.55
C TYR A 1103 51.79 1.17 36.82
N PHE A 1104 51.69 0.13 37.66
CA PHE A 1104 52.86 -0.62 38.14
C PHE A 1104 53.01 -2.05 37.58
N LYS A 1105 52.19 -2.49 36.61
CA LYS A 1105 52.21 -3.84 35.98
C LYS A 1105 52.47 -4.98 36.99
N LEU A 1106 51.82 -4.95 38.14
CA LEU A 1106 51.93 -6.03 39.14
C LEU A 1106 50.98 -7.17 38.77
N LYS A 1107 51.55 -8.34 38.41
CA LYS A 1107 50.80 -9.59 38.20
C LYS A 1107 50.51 -10.25 39.54
N SER A 1108 49.30 -10.07 40.09
CA SER A 1108 48.54 -11.03 40.92
C SER A 1108 47.42 -10.32 41.67
N TYR A 1109 46.18 -10.79 41.50
CA TYR A 1109 45.01 -10.35 42.28
C TYR A 1109 45.18 -10.54 43.80
N PHE A 1110 46.03 -11.49 44.21
CA PHE A 1110 46.27 -11.81 45.63
C PHE A 1110 47.13 -10.76 46.34
N THR A 1111 48.08 -10.15 45.63
CA THR A 1111 48.92 -9.07 46.16
C THR A 1111 48.11 -7.80 46.37
N ASN A 1112 47.18 -7.49 45.45
CA ASN A 1112 46.25 -6.36 45.59
C ASN A 1112 45.27 -6.56 46.75
N PHE A 1113 44.84 -7.79 47.01
CA PHE A 1113 44.00 -8.13 48.15
C PHE A 1113 44.76 -8.00 49.49
N ILE A 1114 46.02 -8.45 49.56
CA ILE A 1114 46.84 -8.30 50.77
C ILE A 1114 47.17 -6.83 51.05
N ILE A 1115 47.50 -6.04 50.02
CA ILE A 1115 47.76 -4.59 50.17
C ILE A 1115 46.47 -3.86 50.58
N PHE A 1116 45.31 -4.22 50.02
CA PHE A 1116 44.01 -3.71 50.46
C PHE A 1116 43.73 -4.04 51.92
N CYS A 1117 43.93 -5.29 52.33
CA CYS A 1117 43.71 -5.73 53.71
C CYS A 1117 44.68 -5.04 54.68
N LEU A 1118 45.95 -4.85 54.32
CA LEU A 1118 46.94 -4.15 55.15
C LEU A 1118 46.64 -2.65 55.26
N TYR A 1119 46.29 -2.00 54.15
CA TYR A 1119 45.89 -0.58 54.15
C TYR A 1119 44.60 -0.36 54.94
N TYR A 1120 43.60 -1.22 54.75
CA TYR A 1120 42.35 -1.19 55.51
C TYR A 1120 42.57 -1.46 56.99
N PHE A 1121 43.42 -2.44 57.35
CA PHE A 1121 43.79 -2.71 58.74
C PHE A 1121 44.50 -1.52 59.38
N PHE A 1122 45.39 -0.83 58.65
CA PHE A 1122 46.10 0.35 59.14
C PHE A 1122 45.19 1.58 59.30
N VAL A 1123 44.25 1.80 58.37
CA VAL A 1123 43.25 2.88 58.44
C VAL A 1123 42.23 2.62 59.55
N LEU A 1124 41.80 1.36 59.73
CA LEU A 1124 40.94 0.99 60.86
C LEU A 1124 41.68 1.16 62.20
N HIS A 1125 42.94 0.71 62.31
CA HIS A 1125 43.73 0.88 63.53
C HIS A 1125 44.00 2.35 63.84
N ALA A 1126 44.34 3.18 62.85
CA ALA A 1126 44.54 4.62 63.05
C ALA A 1126 43.26 5.33 63.48
N ARG A 1127 42.09 4.93 62.94
CA ARG A 1127 40.78 5.45 63.35
C ARG A 1127 40.34 4.94 64.72
N TYR A 1128 40.64 3.69 65.08
CA TYR A 1128 40.40 3.17 66.41
C TYR A 1128 41.33 3.80 67.44
N LEU A 1129 42.59 4.10 67.09
CA LEU A 1129 43.49 4.89 67.94
C LEU A 1129 42.91 6.29 68.20
N LEU A 1130 42.33 6.93 67.17
CA LEU A 1130 41.63 8.22 67.30
C LEU A 1130 40.34 8.14 68.14
N ILE A 1131 39.59 7.04 68.06
CA ILE A 1131 38.40 6.79 68.90
C ILE A 1131 38.81 6.45 70.35
N PHE A 1132 39.92 5.76 70.56
CA PHE A 1132 40.50 5.47 71.87
C PHE A 1132 41.08 6.74 72.52
N ILE A 1133 41.68 7.63 71.73
CA ILE A 1133 42.11 8.97 72.14
C ILE A 1133 40.91 9.86 72.47
N LYS A 1134 39.72 9.60 71.91
CA LYS A 1134 38.45 10.27 72.26
C LYS A 1134 38.04 10.07 73.74
N GLY A 1135 38.65 9.12 74.44
CA GLY A 1135 38.58 8.98 75.90
C GLY A 1135 39.37 10.02 76.69
N PHE A 1136 40.24 10.80 76.04
CA PHE A 1136 40.97 11.92 76.64
C PHE A 1136 40.53 13.24 76.00
N THR A 1137 40.11 14.18 76.86
CA THR A 1137 39.62 15.51 76.49
C THR A 1137 40.67 16.30 75.70
N THR A 1138 40.58 16.32 74.38
CA THR A 1138 41.35 17.23 73.53
C THR A 1138 40.53 17.79 72.35
N PRO A 1139 40.79 19.02 71.87
CA PRO A 1139 39.87 19.76 71.00
C PRO A 1139 39.91 19.29 69.54
N GLU A 1140 38.77 19.44 68.85
CA GLU A 1140 38.47 18.98 67.48
C GLU A 1140 39.50 19.38 66.40
N TYR A 1141 40.27 20.45 66.64
CA TYR A 1141 41.36 20.87 65.75
C TYR A 1141 42.50 19.86 65.64
N ILE A 1142 42.78 19.05 66.69
CA ILE A 1142 43.82 18.01 66.63
C ILE A 1142 43.38 16.85 65.73
N ILE A 1143 42.08 16.54 65.69
CA ILE A 1143 41.52 15.49 64.82
C ILE A 1143 41.59 15.92 63.35
N ILE A 1144 41.28 17.19 63.07
CA ILE A 1144 41.40 17.75 61.72
C ILE A 1144 42.86 17.83 61.29
N ILE A 1145 43.78 18.26 62.15
CA ILE A 1145 45.23 18.27 61.87
C ILE A 1145 45.78 16.86 61.68
N MET A 1146 45.31 15.87 62.44
CA MET A 1146 45.72 14.46 62.27
C MET A 1146 45.13 13.84 60.99
N GLN A 1147 43.91 14.20 60.59
CA GLN A 1147 43.35 13.82 59.28
C GLN A 1147 44.09 14.50 58.12
N TYR A 1148 44.51 15.75 58.29
CA TYR A 1148 45.33 16.46 57.31
C TYR A 1148 46.74 15.89 57.23
N LEU A 1149 47.36 15.53 58.36
CA LEU A 1149 48.67 14.90 58.42
C LEU A 1149 48.65 13.46 57.88
N THR A 1150 47.61 12.67 58.14
CA THR A 1150 47.46 11.34 57.50
C THR A 1150 47.26 11.46 56.00
N THR A 1151 46.54 12.48 55.52
CA THR A 1151 46.39 12.76 54.09
C THR A 1151 47.71 13.22 53.46
N ILE A 1152 48.49 14.08 54.13
CA ILE A 1152 49.82 14.56 53.67
C ILE A 1152 50.87 13.44 53.70
N PHE A 1153 50.91 12.61 54.76
CA PHE A 1153 51.82 11.45 54.81
C PHE A 1153 51.47 10.43 53.73
N SER A 1154 50.18 10.21 53.46
CA SER A 1154 49.72 9.35 52.35
C SER A 1154 50.13 9.91 50.99
N TYR A 1155 50.17 11.23 50.83
CA TYR A 1155 50.58 11.90 49.60
C TYR A 1155 52.10 11.87 49.37
N ASN A 1156 52.90 11.97 50.43
CA ASN A 1156 54.37 11.91 50.34
C ASN A 1156 54.94 10.49 50.22
N LEU A 1157 54.24 9.46 50.71
CA LEU A 1157 54.60 8.05 50.50
C LEU A 1157 54.56 7.64 49.01
N ILE A 1158 53.81 8.37 48.18
CA ILE A 1158 53.65 8.11 46.74
C ILE A 1158 54.80 8.70 45.91
N ARG A 1159 55.65 9.57 46.48
CA ARG A 1159 56.71 10.29 45.74
C ARG A 1159 58.14 9.87 46.05
N ILE A 1160 58.36 8.83 46.86
CA ILE A 1160 59.68 8.24 47.05
C ILE A 1160 59.88 7.18 45.96
N PRO A 1161 60.91 7.29 45.09
CA PRO A 1161 61.27 6.20 44.18
C PRO A 1161 61.56 4.94 45.01
N PHE A 1162 60.94 3.83 44.61
CA PHE A 1162 60.88 2.57 45.38
C PHE A 1162 62.26 2.00 45.75
N ASP A 1163 63.32 2.42 45.03
CA ASP A 1163 64.69 1.96 45.18
C ASP A 1163 65.36 2.40 46.50
N LYS A 1164 64.80 3.40 47.21
CA LYS A 1164 65.30 3.86 48.53
C LYS A 1164 64.59 3.27 49.75
N ILE A 1165 63.58 2.42 49.55
CA ILE A 1165 62.82 1.79 50.65
C ILE A 1165 63.34 0.36 50.93
N LEU A 1166 64.20 -0.19 50.08
CA LEU A 1166 64.72 -1.56 50.18
C LEU A 1166 66.19 -1.66 50.65
N GLU A 1167 66.87 -0.54 50.90
CA GLU A 1167 67.99 -0.42 51.86
C GLU A 1167 67.42 0.06 53.20
#